data_AF-A0A099KX00-F1
#
_entry.id   AF-A0A099KX00-F1
#
_cell.length_a   1.000
_cell.length_b   1.000
_cell.length_c   1.000
_cell.angle_alpha   90.00
_cell.angle_beta   90.00
_cell.angle_gamma   90.00
#
_symmetry.space_group_name_H-M   'P 1'
#
loop_
_entity.id
_entity.type
_entity.pdbx_description
1 polymer ?
#
loop_
_entity_poly.entity_id
_entity_poly.type
_entity_poly.pdbx_seq_one_letter_code
_entity_poly.pdbx_strand_id
1 'polypeptide(L)'
;MKNHLAKIITVLFSLTFVACGSDSSSTSELDTSAELTTSDGAVENESTDIEFTLSSESMVNNGDLPVMFTCDGDSISPPLTWSGAPENTSEYALIMHHVPGADEAKWYWIMYGIDAGINSINTGDFEGVLGTNSVNGLNEYAAPCSQGTGAKSYIFTLYALSESPELSNVLSVDRESLLTAMADITLNSVDLTVNFERFADVELTRCETIQQSVSEAGFNESVGVTCDNEYAYISSDTYPDHELMNGITGTNEQLPVPATNYAAPIKLAPQVATNLTTIDAAVGVAVNGVPIYDYSSQGELDLYTYDADSDTVALGQLDNCGGHAGRGDDYHYHASPNCMIDTLPNNDDGTIIGWGYDGYPLYGDNNPDGSAITAGDLDVCNGQIDYDFGYRYHTSNQAPYIIQCLVGEVDTSILPRVSPLSGDTHGARANLTPPQGGVENLLHTMSDDGTRTMSYNYNNTSYYVRYTPSTTQSDCYDFEQKTVSNGGIIETGTFCRDTQMEDNLSTQSHTFKLEAWSDNWFAAYLGNELIIEDSVSITTERSFNAESVTFSGTYPMQLNFILKDYKENDTGLEYIGQSNQQMGDGGFIAQITDTDTNQVIAVSNEEWKCEVLHQAPLDKSCESEINPIVGAGSCTFNRSEEPNDWKESSFDDSIWDYATQHSVADVSPKGGYDDISWHETAQLIWGADLETDNTLICRITIDKP
;
A
#
# COMPACT_ATOMS: atom_id res chain seq x y z
N MET A 1 47.70 -32.14 24.88
CA MET A 1 47.18 -33.14 25.83
C MET A 1 45.67 -33.19 25.61
N LYS A 2 45.16 -34.02 24.69
CA LYS A 2 44.74 -35.43 24.87
C LYS A 2 43.64 -35.62 25.92
N ASN A 3 42.53 -36.20 25.44
CA ASN A 3 41.51 -37.04 26.09
C ASN A 3 40.12 -36.38 26.12
N HIS A 4 39.01 -37.04 25.78
CA HIS A 4 38.73 -38.37 25.23
C HIS A 4 37.19 -38.46 25.02
N LEU A 5 36.75 -39.24 24.01
CA LEU A 5 35.56 -40.13 23.95
C LEU A 5 34.17 -39.63 24.44
N ALA A 6 33.02 -40.16 24.02
CA ALA A 6 32.50 -40.90 22.88
C ALA A 6 31.03 -41.24 23.21
N LYS A 7 30.18 -41.28 22.16
CA LYS A 7 29.00 -42.16 21.93
C LYS A 7 27.75 -42.09 22.84
N ILE A 8 26.65 -41.69 22.17
CA ILE A 8 25.42 -42.47 21.84
C ILE A 8 24.76 -43.29 22.96
N ILE A 9 23.46 -43.08 23.20
CA ILE A 9 22.42 -44.13 23.30
C ILE A 9 21.01 -43.54 23.05
N THR A 10 20.28 -44.25 22.20
CA THR A 10 18.87 -44.19 21.78
C THR A 10 17.85 -44.39 22.91
N VAL A 11 16.68 -43.74 22.83
CA VAL A 11 15.45 -44.21 23.50
C VAL A 11 14.27 -44.16 22.53
N LEU A 12 13.61 -45.32 22.40
CA LEU A 12 12.37 -45.63 21.70
C LEU A 12 11.17 -44.83 22.24
N PHE A 13 10.20 -44.52 21.38
CA PHE A 13 8.79 -44.55 21.78
C PHE A 13 7.92 -45.30 20.76
N SER A 14 7.20 -46.28 21.29
CA SER A 14 6.30 -47.22 20.65
C SER A 14 4.86 -46.71 20.69
N LEU A 15 4.14 -46.75 19.56
CA LEU A 15 2.67 -46.65 19.52
C LEU A 15 2.05 -48.07 19.55
N THR A 16 1.10 -48.28 20.46
CA THR A 16 0.23 -49.46 20.52
C THR A 16 -1.17 -49.13 20.02
N PHE A 17 -1.65 -49.91 19.06
CA PHE A 17 -3.06 -50.01 18.66
C PHE A 17 -3.84 -50.94 19.62
N VAL A 18 -5.12 -50.64 19.86
CA VAL A 18 -6.13 -51.61 20.31
C VAL A 18 -7.33 -51.56 19.35
N ALA A 19 -7.68 -52.75 18.86
CA ALA A 19 -8.74 -53.03 17.91
C ALA A 19 -10.08 -53.35 18.58
N CYS A 20 -11.17 -53.28 17.80
CA CYS A 20 -12.30 -54.19 17.93
C CYS A 20 -13.00 -54.32 16.57
N GLY A 21 -13.19 -55.55 16.09
CA GLY A 21 -13.83 -55.88 14.81
C GLY A 21 -15.09 -56.73 14.98
N SER A 22 -15.74 -57.04 13.86
CA SER A 22 -16.57 -58.24 13.69
C SER A 22 -16.99 -58.46 12.22
N ASP A 23 -16.57 -59.62 11.68
CA ASP A 23 -17.27 -60.61 10.84
C ASP A 23 -18.03 -60.17 9.56
N SER A 24 -17.61 -60.51 8.34
CA SER A 24 -17.47 -61.81 7.62
C SER A 24 -18.72 -62.26 6.84
N SER A 25 -18.61 -62.38 5.51
CA SER A 25 -18.97 -63.62 4.79
C SER A 25 -18.35 -63.66 3.38
N SER A 26 -17.80 -64.83 3.05
CA SER A 26 -17.00 -65.26 1.90
C SER A 26 -17.79 -65.80 0.69
N THR A 27 -17.16 -65.85 -0.49
CA THR A 27 -17.04 -67.01 -1.44
C THR A 27 -16.14 -66.59 -2.62
N SER A 28 -14.89 -67.08 -2.76
CA SER A 28 -14.40 -68.23 -3.59
C SER A 28 -14.50 -67.98 -5.12
N GLU A 29 -13.48 -68.14 -5.99
CA GLU A 29 -12.46 -69.20 -6.09
C GLU A 29 -11.40 -68.92 -7.20
N LEU A 30 -10.21 -69.56 -7.06
CA LEU A 30 -9.18 -69.99 -8.05
C LEU A 30 -8.29 -68.92 -8.75
N ASP A 31 -6.96 -69.09 -8.97
CA ASP A 31 -6.14 -70.31 -9.02
C ASP A 31 -4.60 -70.06 -8.89
N THR A 32 -3.93 -71.05 -8.31
CA THR A 32 -2.55 -71.59 -8.44
C THR A 32 -1.23 -70.77 -8.41
N SER A 33 -0.52 -70.91 -7.26
CA SER A 33 0.87 -71.39 -7.01
C SER A 33 2.04 -71.15 -7.98
N ALA A 34 3.21 -70.74 -7.44
CA ALA A 34 4.54 -71.12 -7.94
C ALA A 34 5.64 -71.08 -6.85
N GLU A 35 6.44 -72.15 -6.75
CA GLU A 35 7.83 -72.13 -6.25
C GLU A 35 8.74 -72.87 -7.26
N LEU A 36 9.79 -72.17 -7.70
CA LEU A 36 11.18 -72.61 -8.01
C LEU A 36 11.46 -73.81 -8.96
N THR A 37 12.03 -73.55 -10.16
CA THR A 37 13.49 -73.61 -10.46
C THR A 37 13.88 -73.72 -11.96
N THR A 38 14.88 -72.90 -12.33
CA THR A 38 15.94 -73.00 -13.37
C THR A 38 15.63 -72.98 -14.88
N SER A 39 16.12 -71.95 -15.57
CA SER A 39 17.14 -72.08 -16.64
C SER A 39 17.72 -70.73 -17.09
N ASP A 40 19.05 -70.63 -17.05
CA ASP A 40 20.00 -69.92 -17.94
C ASP A 40 19.54 -68.68 -18.76
N GLY A 41 20.22 -67.55 -18.56
CA GLY A 41 20.07 -66.37 -19.41
C GLY A 41 20.75 -65.10 -18.85
N ALA A 42 21.87 -64.73 -19.47
CA ALA A 42 22.50 -63.41 -19.60
C ALA A 42 22.61 -62.47 -18.38
N VAL A 43 23.86 -62.05 -18.13
CA VAL A 43 24.22 -60.88 -17.32
C VAL A 43 23.63 -59.64 -18.00
N GLU A 44 22.64 -59.01 -17.37
CA GLU A 44 22.29 -57.61 -17.63
C GLU A 44 22.68 -56.77 -16.41
N ASN A 45 23.59 -55.86 -16.68
CA ASN A 45 24.06 -54.83 -15.76
C ASN A 45 22.98 -53.74 -15.75
N GLU A 46 22.12 -53.70 -14.74
CA GLU A 46 21.19 -52.57 -14.58
C GLU A 46 22.00 -51.34 -14.16
N SER A 47 22.35 -50.51 -15.14
CA SER A 47 22.70 -49.12 -14.89
C SER A 47 21.42 -48.41 -14.47
N THR A 48 21.34 -47.98 -13.21
CA THR A 48 20.40 -46.95 -12.80
C THR A 48 20.78 -45.67 -13.54
N ASP A 49 20.06 -45.36 -14.61
CA ASP A 49 20.21 -44.12 -15.35
C ASP A 49 19.77 -42.99 -14.40
N ILE A 50 20.72 -42.20 -13.89
CA ILE A 50 20.41 -41.07 -13.01
C ILE A 50 19.91 -39.94 -13.93
N GLU A 51 18.64 -39.58 -13.78
CA GLU A 51 18.00 -38.53 -14.57
C GLU A 51 18.62 -37.17 -14.25
N PHE A 52 18.98 -36.40 -15.29
CA PHE A 52 19.48 -35.04 -15.14
C PHE A 52 18.32 -34.09 -14.88
N THR A 53 18.25 -33.49 -13.70
CA THR A 53 17.11 -32.69 -13.23
C THR A 53 17.53 -31.27 -12.88
N LEU A 54 16.68 -30.29 -13.19
CA LEU A 54 16.77 -28.90 -12.72
C LEU A 54 15.51 -28.55 -11.92
N SER A 55 15.70 -27.98 -10.73
CA SER A 55 14.63 -27.56 -9.82
C SER A 55 14.96 -26.23 -9.17
N SER A 56 13.99 -25.66 -8.48
CA SER A 56 14.14 -24.47 -7.65
C SER A 56 13.36 -24.66 -6.35
N GLU A 57 13.84 -24.06 -5.26
CA GLU A 57 13.10 -24.02 -4.00
C GLU A 57 11.95 -23.00 -4.01
N SER A 58 12.00 -22.03 -4.94
CA SER A 58 11.01 -20.96 -5.06
C SER A 58 10.09 -21.10 -6.29
N MET A 59 10.36 -22.06 -7.17
CA MET A 59 9.61 -22.24 -8.42
C MET A 59 9.33 -23.71 -8.69
N VAL A 60 8.14 -23.99 -9.20
CA VAL A 60 7.72 -25.32 -9.67
C VAL A 60 7.68 -25.33 -11.20
N ASN A 61 8.04 -26.45 -11.83
CA ASN A 61 8.00 -26.57 -13.28
C ASN A 61 6.56 -26.42 -13.83
N ASN A 62 6.40 -25.51 -14.79
CA ASN A 62 5.16 -24.97 -15.32
C ASN A 62 4.30 -24.17 -14.31
N GLY A 63 4.84 -23.85 -13.13
CA GLY A 63 4.23 -22.94 -12.17
C GLY A 63 4.54 -21.48 -12.51
N ASP A 64 4.36 -20.61 -11.53
CA ASP A 64 4.57 -19.17 -11.70
C ASP A 64 6.02 -18.76 -11.42
N LEU A 65 6.45 -17.67 -12.05
CA LEU A 65 7.67 -16.94 -11.70
C LEU A 65 7.31 -15.91 -10.62
N PRO A 66 7.79 -16.07 -9.37
CA PRO A 66 7.54 -15.13 -8.29
C PRO A 66 7.87 -13.67 -8.66
N VAL A 67 7.05 -12.73 -8.18
CA VAL A 67 7.16 -11.29 -8.49
C VAL A 67 8.54 -10.75 -8.14
N MET A 68 9.15 -11.24 -7.06
CA MET A 68 10.54 -10.98 -6.66
C MET A 68 11.55 -11.03 -7.83
N PHE A 69 11.39 -11.99 -8.75
CA PHE A 69 12.34 -12.22 -9.84
C PHE A 69 12.04 -11.38 -11.09
N THR A 70 11.05 -10.50 -11.02
CA THR A 70 10.56 -9.67 -12.13
C THR A 70 10.86 -8.19 -11.89
N CYS A 71 10.63 -7.34 -12.89
CA CYS A 71 10.79 -5.89 -12.73
C CYS A 71 9.75 -5.26 -11.79
N ASP A 72 8.68 -5.97 -11.46
CA ASP A 72 7.65 -5.50 -10.53
C ASP A 72 8.00 -5.86 -9.06
N GLY A 73 9.10 -6.60 -8.84
CA GLY A 73 9.68 -6.89 -7.52
C GLY A 73 11.18 -6.54 -7.46
N ASP A 74 11.96 -7.31 -6.71
CA ASP A 74 13.37 -6.99 -6.41
C ASP A 74 14.34 -7.11 -7.60
N SER A 75 13.88 -7.61 -8.75
CA SER A 75 14.69 -7.77 -9.97
C SER A 75 15.94 -8.65 -9.81
N ILE A 76 15.92 -9.60 -8.86
CA ILE A 76 17.03 -10.53 -8.58
C ILE A 76 16.86 -11.88 -9.30
N SER A 77 17.96 -12.61 -9.53
CA SER A 77 17.92 -13.92 -10.19
C SER A 77 17.36 -15.02 -9.25
N PRO A 78 16.61 -16.00 -9.77
CA PRO A 78 16.04 -17.06 -8.94
C PRO A 78 17.05 -18.15 -8.54
N PRO A 79 16.83 -18.83 -7.41
CA PRO A 79 17.65 -19.97 -6.99
C PRO A 79 17.40 -21.18 -7.89
N LEU A 80 18.46 -21.89 -8.25
CA LEU A 80 18.41 -23.08 -9.08
C LEU A 80 19.26 -24.19 -8.46
N THR A 81 18.79 -25.43 -8.49
CA THR A 81 19.52 -26.62 -8.04
C THR A 81 19.37 -27.72 -9.07
N TRP A 82 20.44 -28.47 -9.33
CA TRP A 82 20.42 -29.58 -10.26
C TRP A 82 21.12 -30.82 -9.73
N SER A 83 20.77 -31.97 -10.30
CA SER A 83 21.36 -33.26 -9.95
C SER A 83 21.35 -34.20 -11.14
N GLY A 84 22.17 -35.26 -11.10
CA GLY A 84 22.17 -36.29 -12.15
C GLY A 84 22.88 -35.89 -13.45
N ALA A 85 23.89 -35.01 -13.38
CA ALA A 85 24.67 -34.67 -14.56
C ALA A 85 25.34 -35.91 -15.19
N PRO A 86 25.40 -36.00 -16.54
CA PRO A 86 26.05 -37.11 -17.23
C PRO A 86 27.51 -37.35 -16.81
N GLU A 87 27.98 -38.59 -16.91
CA GLU A 87 29.42 -38.84 -16.80
C GLU A 87 30.19 -38.03 -17.85
N ASN A 88 31.33 -37.47 -17.44
CA ASN A 88 32.20 -36.59 -18.23
C ASN A 88 31.72 -35.14 -18.41
N THR A 89 30.72 -34.68 -17.64
CA THR A 89 30.47 -33.24 -17.53
C THR A 89 31.70 -32.52 -16.96
N SER A 90 32.25 -31.59 -17.72
CA SER A 90 33.38 -30.73 -17.33
C SER A 90 32.91 -29.36 -16.85
N GLU A 91 31.82 -28.85 -17.38
CA GLU A 91 31.20 -27.58 -16.97
C GLU A 91 29.73 -27.54 -17.36
N TYR A 92 29.00 -26.55 -16.83
CA TYR A 92 27.64 -26.24 -17.24
C TYR A 92 27.54 -24.87 -17.91
N ALA A 93 26.41 -24.66 -18.58
CA ALA A 93 25.95 -23.36 -19.05
C ALA A 93 24.43 -23.23 -18.80
N LEU A 94 23.97 -22.02 -18.51
CA LEU A 94 22.58 -21.70 -18.20
C LEU A 94 22.08 -20.61 -19.15
N ILE A 95 20.89 -20.81 -19.72
CA ILE A 95 20.20 -19.82 -20.53
C ILE A 95 18.76 -19.68 -20.03
N MET A 96 18.36 -18.47 -19.63
CA MET A 96 16.95 -18.10 -19.43
C MET A 96 16.44 -17.32 -20.64
N HIS A 97 15.36 -17.77 -21.25
CA HIS A 97 14.76 -17.10 -22.41
C HIS A 97 13.23 -17.26 -22.48
N HIS A 98 12.58 -16.43 -23.28
CA HIS A 98 11.20 -16.65 -23.73
C HIS A 98 11.11 -16.52 -25.26
N VAL A 99 10.12 -17.19 -25.84
CA VAL A 99 9.85 -17.21 -27.29
C VAL A 99 8.51 -16.53 -27.55
N PRO A 100 8.47 -15.21 -27.83
CA PRO A 100 7.21 -14.49 -28.07
C PRO A 100 6.50 -14.86 -29.39
N GLY A 101 7.18 -15.53 -30.33
CA GLY A 101 6.63 -15.94 -31.61
C GLY A 101 7.55 -16.90 -32.36
N ALA A 102 7.05 -17.47 -33.47
CA ALA A 102 7.88 -18.29 -34.35
C ALA A 102 9.02 -17.42 -34.92
N ASP A 103 10.26 -17.73 -34.54
CA ASP A 103 11.52 -17.06 -34.94
C ASP A 103 11.97 -15.84 -34.11
N GLU A 104 11.34 -15.55 -32.97
CA GLU A 104 11.82 -14.53 -32.02
C GLU A 104 12.15 -15.16 -30.67
N ALA A 105 13.35 -14.91 -30.14
CA ALA A 105 13.75 -15.28 -28.79
C ALA A 105 14.34 -14.06 -28.08
N LYS A 106 13.89 -13.83 -26.84
CA LYS A 106 14.49 -12.85 -25.93
C LYS A 106 15.08 -13.61 -24.75
N TRP A 107 16.34 -13.33 -24.43
CA TRP A 107 17.07 -13.94 -23.33
C TRP A 107 17.38 -12.92 -22.24
N TYR A 108 17.29 -13.41 -21.01
CA TYR A 108 17.33 -12.64 -19.77
C TYR A 108 18.54 -12.97 -18.93
N TRP A 109 19.02 -14.21 -19.00
CA TRP A 109 20.17 -14.66 -18.25
C TRP A 109 21.01 -15.60 -19.11
N ILE A 110 22.30 -15.30 -19.25
CA ILE A 110 23.27 -16.16 -19.93
C ILE A 110 24.44 -16.35 -18.99
N MET A 111 24.83 -17.60 -18.78
CA MET A 111 25.96 -17.95 -17.94
C MET A 111 26.65 -19.20 -18.47
N TYR A 112 27.98 -19.25 -18.43
CA TYR A 112 28.79 -20.38 -18.91
C TYR A 112 30.06 -20.52 -18.08
N GLY A 113 30.75 -21.65 -18.21
CA GLY A 113 31.94 -21.95 -17.41
C GLY A 113 31.60 -22.22 -15.93
N ILE A 114 30.40 -22.74 -15.66
CA ILE A 114 30.01 -23.20 -14.32
C ILE A 114 30.75 -24.50 -14.04
N ASP A 115 31.58 -24.57 -12.99
CA ASP A 115 32.38 -25.77 -12.70
C ASP A 115 31.49 -27.01 -12.48
N ALA A 116 31.92 -28.18 -12.96
CA ALA A 116 31.16 -29.43 -12.85
C ALA A 116 30.82 -29.85 -11.41
N GLY A 117 31.59 -29.36 -10.41
CA GLY A 117 31.37 -29.59 -9.00
C GLY A 117 30.27 -28.73 -8.37
N ILE A 118 29.78 -27.70 -9.07
CA ILE A 118 28.66 -26.87 -8.63
C ILE A 118 27.34 -27.53 -9.02
N ASN A 119 26.39 -27.53 -8.09
CA ASN A 119 25.07 -28.12 -8.27
C ASN A 119 23.91 -27.20 -7.85
N SER A 120 24.21 -25.95 -7.47
CA SER A 120 23.20 -24.96 -7.11
C SER A 120 23.70 -23.53 -7.32
N ILE A 121 22.78 -22.60 -7.52
CA ILE A 121 22.98 -21.15 -7.52
C ILE A 121 21.93 -20.59 -6.56
N ASN A 122 22.33 -19.76 -5.59
CA ASN A 122 21.37 -19.11 -4.70
C ASN A 122 20.72 -17.91 -5.37
N THR A 123 19.62 -17.42 -4.79
CA THR A 123 18.97 -16.17 -5.21
C THR A 123 19.98 -15.02 -5.30
N GLY A 124 19.99 -14.30 -6.43
CA GLY A 124 20.89 -13.16 -6.66
C GLY A 124 22.36 -13.50 -6.94
N ASP A 125 22.79 -14.75 -6.75
CA ASP A 125 24.15 -15.21 -7.02
C ASP A 125 24.34 -15.61 -8.50
N PHE A 126 25.61 -15.78 -8.90
CA PHE A 126 25.97 -16.39 -10.17
C PHE A 126 27.23 -17.25 -10.01
N GLU A 127 27.27 -18.36 -10.75
CA GLU A 127 28.37 -19.32 -10.73
C GLU A 127 28.92 -19.44 -12.14
N GLY A 128 30.07 -18.82 -12.43
CA GLY A 128 30.69 -18.81 -13.76
C GLY A 128 30.83 -17.40 -14.38
N VAL A 129 30.74 -17.33 -15.71
CA VAL A 129 30.90 -16.09 -16.48
C VAL A 129 29.57 -15.68 -17.11
N LEU A 130 29.15 -14.44 -16.86
CA LEU A 130 27.91 -13.87 -17.41
C LEU A 130 28.07 -13.45 -18.87
N GLY A 131 27.12 -13.86 -19.70
CA GLY A 131 26.94 -13.42 -21.08
C GLY A 131 25.97 -12.24 -21.19
N THR A 132 25.85 -11.70 -22.40
CA THR A 132 25.10 -10.48 -22.69
C THR A 132 23.60 -10.76 -22.87
N ASN A 133 22.73 -10.12 -22.09
CA ASN A 133 21.27 -10.26 -22.22
C ASN A 133 20.68 -9.43 -23.39
N SER A 134 19.47 -9.75 -23.82
CA SER A 134 18.79 -9.06 -24.93
C SER A 134 17.96 -7.83 -24.51
N VAL A 135 17.77 -7.61 -23.22
CA VAL A 135 16.90 -6.56 -22.68
C VAL A 135 17.62 -5.22 -22.66
N ASN A 136 18.83 -5.19 -22.09
CA ASN A 136 19.64 -3.98 -21.94
C ASN A 136 21.06 -4.12 -22.52
N GLY A 137 21.44 -5.31 -23.00
CA GLY A 137 22.76 -5.54 -23.60
C GLY A 137 23.90 -5.58 -22.59
N LEU A 138 23.62 -5.82 -21.31
CA LEU A 138 24.60 -5.96 -20.24
C LEU A 138 24.86 -7.44 -19.89
N ASN A 139 25.96 -7.68 -19.19
CA ASN A 139 26.35 -9.02 -18.73
C ASN A 139 25.80 -9.29 -17.32
N GLU A 140 24.48 -9.37 -17.22
CA GLU A 140 23.72 -9.54 -15.97
C GLU A 140 22.40 -10.27 -16.21
N TYR A 141 21.77 -10.74 -15.12
CA TYR A 141 20.36 -11.11 -15.13
C TYR A 141 19.51 -9.86 -15.40
N ALA A 142 18.73 -9.88 -16.46
CA ALA A 142 17.71 -8.87 -16.72
C ALA A 142 16.36 -9.42 -16.31
N ALA A 143 15.75 -8.85 -15.26
CA ALA A 143 14.44 -9.28 -14.79
C ALA A 143 13.37 -9.16 -15.88
N PRO A 144 12.50 -10.18 -16.07
CA PRO A 144 11.36 -10.08 -16.94
C PRO A 144 10.49 -8.85 -16.64
N CYS A 145 10.24 -8.06 -17.68
CA CYS A 145 9.39 -6.86 -17.59
C CYS A 145 8.34 -6.88 -18.70
N SER A 146 7.39 -7.80 -18.59
CA SER A 146 6.35 -7.97 -19.60
C SER A 146 5.55 -6.68 -19.75
N GLN A 147 5.51 -6.12 -20.97
CA GLN A 147 4.65 -5.02 -21.36
C GLN A 147 3.45 -5.62 -22.10
N GLY A 148 2.25 -5.59 -21.52
CA GLY A 148 1.02 -6.13 -22.10
C GLY A 148 0.47 -7.40 -21.45
N THR A 149 -0.80 -7.70 -21.76
CA THR A 149 -1.57 -8.83 -21.22
C THR A 149 -1.15 -10.18 -21.79
N GLY A 150 -1.40 -11.25 -21.05
CA GLY A 150 -1.12 -12.63 -21.45
C GLY A 150 0.11 -13.23 -20.77
N ALA A 151 -0.03 -14.47 -20.30
CA ALA A 151 1.06 -15.27 -19.74
C ALA A 151 2.20 -15.46 -20.74
N LYS A 152 3.43 -15.22 -20.26
CA LYS A 152 4.68 -15.53 -20.96
C LYS A 152 5.38 -16.67 -20.24
N SER A 153 5.80 -17.68 -20.99
CA SER A 153 6.61 -18.77 -20.45
C SER A 153 8.10 -18.44 -20.59
N TYR A 154 8.81 -18.48 -19.46
CA TYR A 154 10.25 -18.32 -19.37
C TYR A 154 10.86 -19.70 -19.12
N ILE A 155 11.86 -20.04 -19.93
CA ILE A 155 12.51 -21.35 -19.93
C ILE A 155 13.96 -21.15 -19.48
N PHE A 156 14.29 -21.78 -18.35
CA PHE A 156 15.66 -21.98 -17.88
C PHE A 156 16.16 -23.29 -18.44
N THR A 157 17.15 -23.26 -19.32
CA THR A 157 17.82 -24.47 -19.82
C THR A 157 19.22 -24.56 -19.24
N LEU A 158 19.49 -25.64 -18.51
CA LEU A 158 20.82 -25.98 -18.03
C LEU A 158 21.44 -27.03 -18.97
N TYR A 159 22.64 -26.77 -19.46
CA TYR A 159 23.39 -27.63 -20.35
C TYR A 159 24.59 -28.22 -19.61
N ALA A 160 24.75 -29.55 -19.67
CA ALA A 160 25.95 -30.23 -19.20
C ALA A 160 26.92 -30.42 -20.37
N LEU A 161 28.13 -29.87 -20.28
CA LEU A 161 29.10 -29.83 -21.37
C LEU A 161 30.29 -30.75 -21.09
N SER A 162 30.82 -31.37 -22.14
CA SER A 162 32.00 -32.25 -22.05
C SER A 162 33.34 -31.50 -21.95
N GLU A 163 33.36 -30.24 -22.36
CA GLU A 163 34.53 -29.35 -22.34
C GLU A 163 34.06 -27.88 -22.38
N SER A 164 35.00 -26.93 -22.32
CA SER A 164 34.69 -25.50 -22.38
C SER A 164 34.39 -25.02 -23.82
N PRO A 165 33.35 -24.18 -24.03
CA PRO A 165 33.01 -23.65 -25.34
C PRO A 165 34.08 -22.67 -25.84
N GLU A 166 34.46 -22.80 -27.11
CA GLU A 166 35.48 -21.97 -27.76
C GLU A 166 34.93 -20.59 -28.15
N LEU A 167 35.00 -19.64 -27.22
CA LEU A 167 34.44 -18.28 -27.36
C LEU A 167 35.47 -17.19 -27.66
N SER A 168 36.75 -17.55 -27.88
CA SER A 168 37.87 -16.59 -27.95
C SER A 168 37.79 -15.55 -29.08
N ASN A 169 36.97 -15.80 -30.11
CA ASN A 169 36.78 -14.89 -31.25
C ASN A 169 35.47 -14.09 -31.17
N VAL A 170 34.73 -14.21 -30.06
CA VAL A 170 33.45 -13.55 -29.83
C VAL A 170 33.66 -12.33 -28.94
N LEU A 171 33.19 -11.15 -29.39
CA LEU A 171 33.35 -9.89 -28.66
C LEU A 171 32.37 -9.76 -27.48
N SER A 172 31.18 -10.34 -27.60
CA SER A 172 30.10 -10.38 -26.61
C SER A 172 29.38 -11.71 -26.77
N VAL A 173 29.30 -12.47 -25.69
CA VAL A 173 28.70 -13.81 -25.68
C VAL A 173 27.20 -13.66 -25.46
N ASP A 174 26.44 -13.69 -26.54
CA ASP A 174 24.98 -13.72 -26.55
C ASP A 174 24.44 -15.16 -26.66
N ARG A 175 23.12 -15.31 -26.75
CA ARG A 175 22.45 -16.62 -26.80
C ARG A 175 22.94 -17.45 -27.99
N GLU A 176 23.00 -16.85 -29.17
CA GLU A 176 23.29 -17.56 -30.42
C GLU A 176 24.77 -17.98 -30.50
N SER A 177 25.69 -17.11 -30.08
CA SER A 177 27.12 -17.44 -30.03
C SER A 177 27.41 -18.55 -29.03
N LEU A 178 26.76 -18.55 -27.86
CA LEU A 178 26.92 -19.63 -26.88
C LEU A 178 26.33 -20.95 -27.38
N LEU A 179 25.09 -20.94 -27.90
CA LEU A 179 24.45 -22.14 -28.47
C LEU A 179 25.27 -22.74 -29.62
N THR A 180 25.87 -21.88 -30.46
CA THR A 180 26.76 -22.34 -31.54
C THR A 180 28.02 -23.00 -30.99
N ALA A 181 28.64 -22.40 -29.98
CA ALA A 181 29.88 -22.92 -29.40
C ALA A 181 29.67 -24.23 -28.62
N MET A 182 28.47 -24.46 -28.08
CA MET A 182 28.16 -25.63 -27.26
C MET A 182 27.52 -26.80 -28.03
N ALA A 183 27.14 -26.61 -29.30
CA ALA A 183 26.33 -27.56 -30.06
C ALA A 183 26.93 -28.98 -30.15
N ASP A 184 28.24 -29.08 -30.36
CA ASP A 184 28.93 -30.38 -30.53
C ASP A 184 29.47 -30.96 -29.20
N ILE A 185 29.41 -30.19 -28.11
CA ILE A 185 30.01 -30.56 -26.81
C ILE A 185 28.97 -30.76 -25.69
N THR A 186 27.68 -30.51 -25.98
CA THR A 186 26.57 -30.73 -25.05
C THR A 186 26.31 -32.22 -24.87
N LEU A 187 26.40 -32.71 -23.63
CA LEU A 187 26.12 -34.09 -23.25
C LEU A 187 24.64 -34.32 -22.95
N ASN A 188 24.01 -33.37 -22.25
CA ASN A 188 22.59 -33.38 -21.92
C ASN A 188 22.12 -31.95 -21.59
N SER A 189 20.80 -31.72 -21.63
CA SER A 189 20.17 -30.47 -21.23
C SER A 189 18.84 -30.73 -20.53
N VAL A 190 18.50 -29.90 -19.56
CA VAL A 190 17.23 -29.98 -18.83
C VAL A 190 16.60 -28.59 -18.71
N ASP A 191 15.27 -28.55 -18.81
CA ASP A 191 14.49 -27.33 -18.74
C ASP A 191 13.71 -27.22 -17.43
N LEU A 192 13.63 -26.00 -16.90
CA LEU A 192 12.62 -25.56 -15.94
C LEU A 192 11.83 -24.44 -16.61
N THR A 193 10.53 -24.65 -16.81
CA THR A 193 9.64 -23.63 -17.38
C THR A 193 8.83 -23.00 -16.28
N VAL A 194 8.67 -21.68 -16.30
CA VAL A 194 7.78 -20.94 -15.39
C VAL A 194 7.01 -19.91 -16.18
N ASN A 195 5.86 -19.50 -15.67
CA ASN A 195 4.97 -18.56 -16.33
C ASN A 195 4.95 -17.24 -15.56
N PHE A 196 4.93 -16.12 -16.28
CA PHE A 196 4.61 -14.82 -15.71
C PHE A 196 3.60 -14.14 -16.62
N GLU A 197 2.43 -13.85 -16.06
CA GLU A 197 1.41 -13.03 -16.69
C GLU A 197 1.33 -11.70 -15.95
N ARG A 198 1.45 -10.60 -16.68
CA ARG A 198 1.07 -9.29 -16.16
C ARG A 198 -0.44 -9.16 -16.37
N PHE A 199 -1.22 -9.49 -15.34
CA PHE A 199 -2.68 -9.48 -15.41
C PHE A 199 -3.22 -8.04 -15.62
N ALA A 200 -4.30 -7.92 -16.40
CA ALA A 200 -5.05 -6.67 -16.57
C ALA A 200 -6.51 -6.80 -16.12
N ASP A 201 -6.80 -7.70 -15.19
CA ASP A 201 -8.05 -7.73 -14.41
C ASP A 201 -7.68 -7.95 -12.92
N VAL A 202 -8.42 -7.24 -12.07
CA VAL A 202 -8.13 -6.76 -10.70
C VAL A 202 -7.47 -7.77 -9.73
N GLU A 203 -6.15 -7.93 -9.80
CA GLU A 203 -5.37 -8.05 -8.56
C GLU A 203 -5.25 -6.66 -7.96
N LEU A 204 -5.45 -6.57 -6.65
CA LEU A 204 -5.29 -5.32 -5.93
C LEU A 204 -3.86 -4.81 -6.20
N THR A 205 -3.77 -3.61 -6.73
CA THR A 205 -2.53 -2.84 -6.75
C THR A 205 -1.92 -2.84 -5.35
N ARG A 206 -0.60 -2.61 -5.23
CA ARG A 206 0.02 -2.53 -3.89
C ARG A 206 -0.71 -1.55 -2.97
N CYS A 207 -1.19 -0.44 -3.53
CA CYS A 207 -2.05 0.51 -2.83
C CYS A 207 -3.33 -0.16 -2.28
N GLU A 208 -4.07 -0.86 -3.13
CA GLU A 208 -5.28 -1.57 -2.75
C GLU A 208 -5.01 -2.70 -1.75
N THR A 209 -3.86 -3.39 -1.82
CA THR A 209 -3.44 -4.39 -0.80
C THR A 209 -3.24 -3.73 0.56
N ILE A 210 -2.58 -2.56 0.60
CA ILE A 210 -2.37 -1.81 1.84
C ILE A 210 -3.71 -1.30 2.39
N GLN A 211 -4.57 -0.75 1.52
CA GLN A 211 -5.93 -0.34 1.89
C GLN A 211 -6.74 -1.50 2.47
N GLN A 212 -6.66 -2.68 1.83
CA GLN A 212 -7.35 -3.87 2.29
C GLN A 212 -6.79 -4.36 3.64
N SER A 213 -5.47 -4.32 3.85
CA SER A 213 -4.88 -4.74 5.14
C SER A 213 -5.42 -3.94 6.32
N VAL A 214 -5.65 -2.63 6.16
CA VAL A 214 -6.28 -1.78 7.18
C VAL A 214 -7.79 -2.06 7.28
N SER A 215 -8.44 -2.23 6.13
CA SER A 215 -9.89 -2.45 6.05
C SER A 215 -10.33 -3.76 6.69
N GLU A 216 -9.63 -4.85 6.40
CA GLU A 216 -9.90 -6.18 6.93
C GLU A 216 -9.52 -6.30 8.40
N ALA A 217 -8.50 -5.54 8.84
CA ALA A 217 -8.16 -5.40 10.25
C ALA A 217 -9.21 -4.60 11.05
N GLY A 218 -10.12 -3.88 10.37
CA GLY A 218 -11.24 -3.16 10.99
C GLY A 218 -10.91 -1.76 11.51
N PHE A 219 -9.86 -1.11 11.00
CA PHE A 219 -9.39 0.20 11.47
C PHE A 219 -9.80 1.38 10.57
N ASN A 220 -10.71 1.18 9.64
CA ASN A 220 -11.11 2.10 8.57
C ASN A 220 -11.73 3.40 9.11
N GLU A 221 -12.24 3.39 10.34
CA GLU A 221 -12.82 4.58 10.99
C GLU A 221 -11.75 5.50 11.60
N SER A 222 -10.59 4.95 11.98
CA SER A 222 -9.51 5.69 12.65
C SER A 222 -8.23 5.79 11.82
N VAL A 223 -8.12 5.03 10.74
CA VAL A 223 -6.95 4.96 9.85
C VAL A 223 -7.39 5.14 8.39
N GLY A 224 -6.82 6.14 7.73
CA GLY A 224 -6.97 6.39 6.30
C GLY A 224 -5.78 5.84 5.51
N VAL A 225 -6.00 5.44 4.26
CA VAL A 225 -4.93 5.03 3.34
C VAL A 225 -5.16 5.66 1.98
N THR A 226 -4.24 6.56 1.58
CA THR A 226 -4.17 7.12 0.23
C THR A 226 -2.90 6.76 -0.47
N CYS A 227 -2.84 6.97 -1.79
CA CYS A 227 -1.68 6.62 -2.58
C CYS A 227 -1.42 7.68 -3.64
N ASP A 228 -0.13 7.96 -3.86
CA ASP A 228 0.35 8.60 -5.08
C ASP A 228 1.01 7.53 -5.98
N ASN A 229 1.89 7.95 -6.90
CA ASN A 229 2.57 7.02 -7.82
C ASN A 229 3.73 6.24 -7.17
N GLU A 230 4.21 6.64 -5.99
CA GLU A 230 5.41 6.13 -5.34
C GLU A 230 5.13 5.54 -3.94
N TYR A 231 4.19 6.13 -3.20
CA TYR A 231 3.88 5.76 -1.81
C TYR A 231 2.38 5.58 -1.57
N ALA A 232 2.05 4.67 -0.66
CA ALA A 232 0.81 4.70 0.10
C ALA A 232 1.05 5.45 1.43
N TYR A 233 0.12 6.29 1.88
CA TYR A 233 0.18 7.03 3.13
C TYR A 233 -0.86 6.48 4.11
N ILE A 234 -0.40 5.73 5.11
CA ILE A 234 -1.25 5.26 6.21
C ILE A 234 -1.33 6.39 7.25
N SER A 235 -2.50 7.05 7.31
CA SER A 235 -2.74 8.25 8.12
C SER A 235 -3.58 7.93 9.35
N SER A 236 -3.19 8.43 10.52
CA SER A 236 -3.86 8.18 11.80
C SER A 236 -3.54 9.27 12.83
N ASP A 237 -4.17 9.19 14.01
CA ASP A 237 -3.77 9.97 15.18
C ASP A 237 -2.75 9.24 16.09
N THR A 238 -2.21 8.10 15.67
CA THR A 238 -1.28 7.23 16.42
C THR A 238 -1.78 6.71 17.78
N TYR A 239 -3.04 6.97 18.16
CA TYR A 239 -3.56 6.68 19.50
C TYR A 239 -4.52 5.47 19.45
N PRO A 240 -4.09 4.27 19.85
CA PRO A 240 -4.88 3.06 19.64
C PRO A 240 -5.98 2.87 20.69
N ASP A 241 -7.04 2.16 20.31
CA ASP A 241 -8.17 1.81 21.18
C ASP A 241 -7.90 0.54 22.02
N HIS A 242 -6.93 0.63 22.92
CA HIS A 242 -6.69 -0.39 23.95
C HIS A 242 -6.10 0.23 25.22
N GLU A 243 -5.89 -0.57 26.27
CA GLU A 243 -5.20 -0.10 27.46
C GLU A 243 -3.77 0.32 27.13
N LEU A 244 -3.35 1.51 27.58
CA LEU A 244 -2.01 2.06 27.34
C LEU A 244 -1.23 2.12 28.65
N MET A 245 0.10 2.02 28.57
CA MET A 245 1.06 2.21 29.67
C MET A 245 0.96 1.20 30.84
N ASN A 246 -0.13 0.45 30.97
CA ASN A 246 -0.32 -0.54 32.03
C ASN A 246 0.65 -1.72 31.85
N GLY A 247 1.37 -2.07 32.92
CA GLY A 247 2.40 -3.12 32.89
C GLY A 247 3.84 -2.57 32.91
N ILE A 248 4.02 -1.29 32.59
CA ILE A 248 5.33 -0.62 32.65
C ILE A 248 5.87 -0.62 34.08
N THR A 249 7.10 -1.10 34.25
CA THR A 249 7.84 -1.07 35.51
C THR A 249 8.99 -0.08 35.48
N GLY A 250 9.56 0.21 34.32
CA GLY A 250 10.61 1.20 34.09
C GLY A 250 10.09 2.44 33.36
N THR A 251 9.20 3.23 33.97
CA THR A 251 8.60 4.39 33.28
C THR A 251 9.62 5.47 32.89
N ASN A 252 9.50 6.01 31.67
CA ASN A 252 10.17 7.22 31.19
C ASN A 252 9.41 8.51 31.56
N GLU A 253 8.33 8.38 32.34
CA GLU A 253 7.44 9.44 32.79
C GLU A 253 6.75 10.24 31.66
N GLN A 254 6.63 9.66 30.45
CA GLN A 254 5.84 10.22 29.35
C GLN A 254 4.40 9.67 29.38
N LEU A 255 3.45 10.39 28.77
CA LEU A 255 2.04 10.01 28.72
C LEU A 255 1.52 10.30 27.31
N PRO A 256 0.94 9.31 26.59
CA PRO A 256 0.60 9.51 25.20
C PRO A 256 -0.63 10.40 25.03
N VAL A 257 -0.66 11.18 23.96
CA VAL A 257 -1.80 11.95 23.45
C VAL A 257 -1.87 11.83 21.92
N PRO A 258 -3.08 11.93 21.31
CA PRO A 258 -3.26 11.84 19.86
C PRO A 258 -2.36 12.77 19.03
N ALA A 259 -1.87 12.24 17.90
CA ALA A 259 -1.04 12.85 16.86
C ALA A 259 -1.75 12.92 15.51
N THR A 260 -2.71 13.83 15.42
CA THR A 260 -3.70 14.00 14.34
C THR A 260 -3.17 14.23 12.91
N ASN A 261 -1.84 14.37 12.70
CA ASN A 261 -1.23 14.63 11.39
C ASN A 261 -0.12 13.62 11.04
N TYR A 262 -0.17 12.41 11.60
CA TYR A 262 0.78 11.37 11.27
C TYR A 262 0.36 10.65 9.99
N ALA A 263 1.25 10.60 9.00
CA ALA A 263 1.06 9.89 7.74
C ALA A 263 2.33 9.10 7.40
N ALA A 264 2.23 7.77 7.43
CA ALA A 264 3.34 6.85 7.18
C ALA A 264 3.46 6.53 5.68
N PRO A 265 4.55 6.94 5.00
CA PRO A 265 4.78 6.62 3.60
C PRO A 265 5.31 5.18 3.45
N ILE A 266 4.53 4.33 2.80
CA ILE A 266 4.85 2.94 2.48
C ILE A 266 5.16 2.85 0.99
N LYS A 267 6.39 2.50 0.64
CA LYS A 267 6.83 2.43 -0.76
C LYS A 267 5.99 1.40 -1.55
N LEU A 268 5.41 1.82 -2.67
CA LEU A 268 4.54 0.96 -3.50
C LEU A 268 5.33 -0.03 -4.36
N ALA A 269 6.56 0.33 -4.73
CA ALA A 269 7.49 -0.50 -5.51
C ALA A 269 8.78 -0.72 -4.69
N PRO A 270 8.77 -1.64 -3.71
CA PRO A 270 9.94 -1.93 -2.89
C PRO A 270 11.09 -2.44 -3.77
N GLN A 271 12.32 -2.09 -3.38
CA GLN A 271 13.56 -2.55 -4.01
C GLN A 271 14.58 -2.82 -2.90
N VAL A 272 15.32 -3.92 -2.99
CA VAL A 272 16.34 -4.27 -1.99
C VAL A 272 17.44 -3.21 -1.98
N ALA A 273 17.78 -2.70 -0.79
CA ALA A 273 18.85 -1.75 -0.61
C ALA A 273 20.22 -2.44 -0.57
N THR A 274 21.26 -1.73 -1.02
CA THR A 274 22.65 -2.21 -0.88
C THR A 274 23.16 -2.22 0.55
N ASN A 275 22.55 -1.42 1.44
CA ASN A 275 22.86 -1.35 2.86
C ASN A 275 21.55 -1.31 3.65
N LEU A 276 21.53 -2.01 4.78
CA LEU A 276 20.42 -1.95 5.73
C LEU A 276 20.31 -0.55 6.33
N THR A 277 19.08 -0.09 6.54
CA THR A 277 18.81 1.22 7.13
C THR A 277 18.33 1.06 8.57
N THR A 278 19.06 1.71 9.48
CA THR A 278 18.65 1.99 10.86
C THR A 278 18.32 3.46 11.00
N ILE A 279 17.33 3.79 11.81
CA ILE A 279 16.91 5.17 12.05
C ILE A 279 16.46 5.33 13.50
N ASP A 280 16.86 6.45 14.12
CA ASP A 280 16.32 6.91 15.41
C ASP A 280 14.94 7.58 15.17
N ALA A 281 14.00 6.76 14.69
CA ALA A 281 12.62 7.08 14.31
C ALA A 281 11.85 5.77 14.09
N ALA A 282 10.55 5.87 13.81
CA ALA A 282 9.78 4.71 13.40
C ALA A 282 10.37 4.10 12.11
N VAL A 283 10.36 2.78 12.02
CA VAL A 283 10.75 1.99 10.83
C VAL A 283 9.52 1.50 10.06
N GLY A 284 8.33 1.62 10.64
CA GLY A 284 7.10 1.19 10.00
C GLY A 284 5.86 1.70 10.72
N VAL A 285 4.72 1.14 10.35
CA VAL A 285 3.42 1.44 10.94
C VAL A 285 2.57 0.18 11.01
N ALA A 286 1.87 -0.01 12.12
CA ALA A 286 0.88 -1.08 12.26
C ALA A 286 -0.42 -0.74 11.52
N VAL A 287 -1.26 -1.74 11.23
CA VAL A 287 -2.54 -1.52 10.53
C VAL A 287 -3.56 -0.67 11.32
N ASN A 288 -3.38 -0.53 12.63
CA ASN A 288 -4.13 0.45 13.46
C ASN A 288 -3.52 1.87 13.44
N GLY A 289 -2.55 2.12 12.55
CA GLY A 289 -1.93 3.43 12.35
C GLY A 289 -0.89 3.81 13.40
N VAL A 290 -0.54 2.92 14.34
CA VAL A 290 0.46 3.20 15.36
C VAL A 290 1.88 3.00 14.79
N PRO A 291 2.82 3.95 15.01
CA PRO A 291 4.21 3.80 14.57
C PRO A 291 4.89 2.58 15.18
N ILE A 292 5.80 1.96 14.42
CA ILE A 292 6.62 0.83 14.85
C ILE A 292 8.08 1.29 14.88
N TYR A 293 8.73 1.13 16.04
CA TYR A 293 10.14 1.41 16.26
C TYR A 293 10.90 0.10 16.45
N ASP A 294 12.23 0.15 16.32
CA ASP A 294 13.10 -0.96 16.71
C ASP A 294 13.06 -1.22 18.23
N TYR A 295 13.68 -2.28 18.72
CA TYR A 295 13.59 -2.65 20.15
C TYR A 295 14.23 -1.65 21.13
N SER A 296 15.00 -0.68 20.65
CA SER A 296 15.84 0.19 21.46
C SER A 296 15.10 1.40 22.02
N SER A 297 15.58 1.88 23.16
CA SER A 297 15.03 3.02 23.88
C SER A 297 15.61 4.37 23.45
N GLN A 298 16.72 4.37 22.72
CA GLN A 298 17.39 5.59 22.25
C GLN A 298 18.48 5.31 21.21
N GLY A 299 18.54 6.19 20.19
CA GLY A 299 19.67 6.29 19.29
C GLY A 299 19.70 5.19 18.23
N GLU A 300 20.62 5.32 17.28
CA GLU A 300 20.76 4.37 16.19
C GLU A 300 21.43 3.07 16.68
N LEU A 301 20.82 1.94 16.35
CA LEU A 301 21.27 0.61 16.76
C LEU A 301 22.58 0.18 16.07
N ASP A 302 23.43 -0.53 16.81
CA ASP A 302 24.38 -1.46 16.20
C ASP A 302 23.65 -2.78 15.90
N LEU A 303 23.29 -2.99 14.63
CA LEU A 303 22.51 -4.14 14.20
C LEU A 303 23.09 -5.50 14.61
N TYR A 304 24.41 -5.60 14.72
CA TYR A 304 25.08 -6.88 14.94
C TYR A 304 25.50 -7.12 16.40
N THR A 305 25.20 -6.16 17.28
CA THR A 305 25.53 -6.23 18.71
C THR A 305 24.31 -5.92 19.56
N TYR A 306 23.73 -6.94 20.17
CA TYR A 306 22.64 -6.75 21.14
C TYR A 306 23.11 -5.96 22.36
N ASP A 307 22.32 -4.95 22.75
CA ASP A 307 22.55 -4.14 23.94
C ASP A 307 21.33 -4.16 24.88
N ALA A 308 21.44 -4.92 25.97
CA ALA A 308 20.39 -5.01 26.98
C ALA A 308 20.14 -3.69 27.73
N ASP A 309 21.13 -2.77 27.75
CA ASP A 309 20.98 -1.46 28.41
C ASP A 309 20.15 -0.48 27.56
N SER A 310 19.90 -0.84 26.28
CA SER A 310 19.06 -0.09 25.35
C SER A 310 17.72 -0.77 25.09
N ASP A 311 17.55 -2.05 25.43
CA ASP A 311 16.36 -2.86 25.15
C ASP A 311 15.13 -2.46 26.00
N THR A 312 14.10 -1.93 25.34
CA THR A 312 12.86 -1.45 25.98
C THR A 312 12.11 -2.54 26.76
N VAL A 313 12.14 -3.79 26.30
CA VAL A 313 11.53 -4.94 27.00
C VAL A 313 12.35 -5.28 28.23
N ALA A 314 13.68 -5.39 28.11
CA ALA A 314 14.57 -5.72 29.23
C ALA A 314 14.57 -4.64 30.32
N LEU A 315 14.40 -3.37 29.91
CA LEU A 315 14.27 -2.22 30.81
C LEU A 315 12.87 -2.10 31.44
N GLY A 316 11.90 -2.93 31.01
CA GLY A 316 10.53 -2.92 31.52
C GLY A 316 9.74 -1.66 31.15
N GLN A 317 10.04 -1.07 29.99
CA GLN A 317 9.51 0.21 29.53
C GLN A 317 8.22 0.07 28.71
N LEU A 318 7.89 -1.14 28.25
CA LEU A 318 6.69 -1.39 27.46
C LEU A 318 5.51 -1.79 28.32
N ASP A 319 4.32 -1.43 27.86
CA ASP A 319 3.07 -1.91 28.42
C ASP A 319 2.73 -3.34 27.97
N ASN A 320 1.61 -3.86 28.46
CA ASN A 320 1.15 -5.21 28.11
C ASN A 320 0.83 -5.40 26.61
N CYS A 321 0.74 -4.30 25.85
CA CYS A 321 0.40 -4.27 24.44
C CYS A 321 1.63 -4.13 23.53
N GLY A 322 2.84 -4.06 24.10
CA GLY A 322 4.10 -4.02 23.34
C GLY A 322 4.56 -2.62 22.95
N GLY A 323 3.97 -1.58 23.53
CA GLY A 323 4.30 -0.18 23.22
C GLY A 323 4.43 0.71 24.44
N HIS A 324 4.79 1.98 24.21
CA HIS A 324 4.83 3.01 25.23
C HIS A 324 4.75 4.41 24.63
N ALA A 325 4.74 5.44 25.49
CA ALA A 325 4.83 6.83 25.07
C ALA A 325 6.28 7.33 24.90
N GLY A 326 6.56 7.95 23.76
CA GLY A 326 7.83 8.63 23.48
C GLY A 326 7.91 10.06 23.99
N ARG A 327 9.01 10.75 23.63
CA ARG A 327 9.17 12.20 23.88
C ARG A 327 8.20 13.07 23.10
N GLY A 328 7.65 12.56 22.01
CA GLY A 328 6.57 13.21 21.27
C GLY A 328 5.26 13.27 22.06
N ASP A 329 5.18 12.56 23.19
CA ASP A 329 3.92 12.16 23.82
C ASP A 329 3.04 11.37 22.82
N ASP A 330 3.67 10.60 21.93
CA ASP A 330 3.06 9.68 20.98
C ASP A 330 3.20 8.25 21.47
N TYR A 331 2.19 7.42 21.22
CA TYR A 331 2.28 5.99 21.49
C TYR A 331 2.88 5.27 20.29
N HIS A 332 3.80 4.32 20.53
CA HIS A 332 4.38 3.50 19.49
C HIS A 332 4.82 2.12 20.01
N TYR A 333 4.91 1.16 19.11
CA TYR A 333 5.34 -0.21 19.41
C TYR A 333 6.86 -0.36 19.30
N HIS A 334 7.45 -1.14 20.21
CA HIS A 334 8.84 -1.64 20.14
C HIS A 334 8.88 -3.17 20.14
N ALA A 335 7.73 -3.82 20.31
CA ALA A 335 7.56 -5.27 20.32
C ALA A 335 6.20 -5.63 19.67
N SER A 336 5.89 -6.93 19.59
CA SER A 336 4.62 -7.41 19.02
C SER A 336 3.41 -6.64 19.58
N PRO A 337 2.54 -6.07 18.73
CA PRO A 337 1.38 -5.28 19.13
C PRO A 337 0.21 -6.19 19.55
N ASN A 338 0.40 -6.94 20.63
CA ASN A 338 -0.45 -8.07 21.01
C ASN A 338 -1.91 -7.67 21.23
N CYS A 339 -2.17 -6.53 21.85
CA CYS A 339 -3.54 -6.06 22.09
C CYS A 339 -4.28 -5.71 20.79
N MET A 340 -3.59 -5.15 19.79
CA MET A 340 -4.17 -4.95 18.47
C MET A 340 -4.47 -6.31 17.82
N ILE A 341 -3.49 -7.21 17.78
CA ILE A 341 -3.61 -8.54 17.15
C ILE A 341 -4.80 -9.31 17.75
N ASP A 342 -4.95 -9.31 19.08
CA ASP A 342 -6.05 -9.99 19.78
C ASP A 342 -7.45 -9.49 19.40
N THR A 343 -7.55 -8.27 18.85
CA THR A 343 -8.81 -7.65 18.42
C THR A 343 -9.13 -7.82 16.94
N LEU A 344 -8.18 -8.33 16.13
CA LEU A 344 -8.37 -8.46 14.69
C LEU A 344 -9.53 -9.43 14.37
N PRO A 345 -10.49 -9.04 13.53
CA PRO A 345 -11.58 -9.92 13.13
C PRO A 345 -11.10 -11.08 12.24
N ASN A 346 -9.98 -10.89 11.56
CA ASN A 346 -9.24 -11.84 10.73
C ASN A 346 -7.93 -12.28 11.42
N ASN A 347 -7.94 -12.65 12.70
CA ASN A 347 -6.70 -13.06 13.39
C ASN A 347 -6.21 -14.46 12.96
N ASP A 348 -5.67 -14.56 11.74
CA ASP A 348 -4.92 -15.71 11.24
C ASP A 348 -3.45 -15.36 10.94
N ASP A 349 -2.60 -16.37 10.78
CA ASP A 349 -1.17 -16.17 10.58
C ASP A 349 -0.82 -15.46 9.25
N GLY A 350 -1.75 -15.45 8.29
CA GLY A 350 -1.61 -14.78 6.98
C GLY A 350 -2.03 -13.31 6.99
N THR A 351 -2.41 -12.78 8.14
CA THR A 351 -2.86 -11.40 8.27
C THR A 351 -1.69 -10.44 8.40
N ILE A 352 -1.67 -9.44 7.52
CA ILE A 352 -0.70 -8.34 7.58
C ILE A 352 -1.07 -7.45 8.77
N ILE A 353 -0.16 -7.33 9.73
CA ILE A 353 -0.36 -6.55 10.97
C ILE A 353 0.32 -5.17 10.90
N GLY A 354 1.12 -4.92 9.86
CA GLY A 354 1.76 -3.64 9.61
C GLY A 354 2.61 -3.65 8.34
N TRP A 355 3.31 -2.56 8.11
CA TRP A 355 4.18 -2.36 6.96
C TRP A 355 5.46 -1.63 7.36
N GLY A 356 6.60 -2.08 6.85
CA GLY A 356 7.84 -1.31 6.87
C GLY A 356 7.75 -0.13 5.90
N TYR A 357 8.42 0.98 6.19
CA TYR A 357 8.44 2.14 5.30
C TYR A 357 9.09 1.86 3.93
N ASP A 358 9.90 0.81 3.85
CA ASP A 358 10.48 0.32 2.60
C ASP A 358 9.51 -0.49 1.73
N GLY A 359 8.28 -0.72 2.18
CA GLY A 359 7.19 -1.31 1.39
C GLY A 359 6.91 -2.79 1.65
N TYR A 360 7.64 -3.45 2.56
CA TYR A 360 7.45 -4.86 2.88
C TYR A 360 6.46 -5.07 4.05
N PRO A 361 5.58 -6.08 3.99
CA PRO A 361 4.60 -6.35 5.03
C PRO A 361 5.24 -6.89 6.32
N LEU A 362 4.56 -6.66 7.44
CA LEU A 362 4.84 -7.24 8.75
C LEU A 362 3.76 -8.26 9.10
N TYR A 363 4.18 -9.46 9.49
CA TYR A 363 3.33 -10.54 9.99
C TYR A 363 3.62 -10.84 11.46
N GLY A 364 2.79 -11.70 12.07
CA GLY A 364 2.99 -12.20 13.42
C GLY A 364 4.15 -13.21 13.56
N ASP A 365 4.15 -13.98 14.64
CA ASP A 365 5.24 -14.90 15.02
C ASP A 365 5.36 -16.16 14.12
N ASN A 366 4.37 -16.43 13.28
CA ASN A 366 4.33 -17.58 12.37
C ASN A 366 4.42 -17.12 10.91
N ASN A 367 4.70 -18.06 10.00
CA ASN A 367 4.59 -17.84 8.57
C ASN A 367 3.12 -17.66 8.15
N PRO A 368 2.85 -16.97 7.02
CA PRO A 368 1.49 -16.80 6.50
C PRO A 368 0.70 -18.10 6.27
N ASP A 369 1.38 -19.24 6.09
CA ASP A 369 0.76 -20.57 5.95
C ASP A 369 0.46 -21.27 7.29
N GLY A 370 0.73 -20.60 8.42
CA GLY A 370 0.57 -21.08 9.79
C GLY A 370 1.70 -21.97 10.30
N SER A 371 2.78 -22.16 9.52
CA SER A 371 3.96 -22.88 10.01
C SER A 371 4.77 -22.02 10.98
N ALA A 372 5.34 -22.66 12.00
CA ALA A 372 6.17 -21.97 12.98
C ALA A 372 7.53 -21.57 12.37
N ILE A 373 8.02 -20.38 12.73
CA ILE A 373 9.33 -19.88 12.34
C ILE A 373 10.39 -20.48 13.28
N THR A 374 11.44 -21.08 12.72
CA THR A 374 12.50 -21.70 13.54
C THR A 374 13.51 -20.65 13.98
N ALA A 375 14.12 -20.86 15.14
CA ALA A 375 15.17 -19.99 15.63
C ALA A 375 16.35 -19.92 14.63
N GLY A 376 16.62 -18.71 14.13
CA GLY A 376 17.66 -18.42 13.15
C GLY A 376 17.17 -18.34 11.69
N ASP A 377 15.88 -18.55 11.43
CA ASP A 377 15.30 -18.37 10.09
C ASP A 377 15.13 -16.88 9.74
N LEU A 378 14.83 -16.04 10.75
CA LEU A 378 14.77 -14.59 10.59
C LEU A 378 16.18 -13.99 10.57
N ASP A 379 16.36 -13.00 9.70
CA ASP A 379 17.59 -12.26 9.56
C ASP A 379 17.76 -11.18 10.65
N VAL A 380 18.78 -10.33 10.50
CA VAL A 380 19.11 -9.26 11.46
C VAL A 380 18.06 -8.15 11.53
N CYS A 381 17.22 -7.99 10.51
CA CYS A 381 16.10 -7.04 10.53
C CYS A 381 14.80 -7.67 11.03
N ASN A 382 14.85 -8.92 11.50
CA ASN A 382 13.73 -9.72 11.97
C ASN A 382 12.71 -10.06 10.87
N GLY A 383 13.21 -10.37 9.68
CA GLY A 383 12.38 -10.82 8.57
C GLY A 383 13.03 -11.92 7.75
N GLN A 384 12.39 -12.25 6.63
CA GLN A 384 12.82 -13.32 5.72
C GLN A 384 12.23 -13.09 4.32
N ILE A 385 12.70 -13.88 3.36
CA ILE A 385 12.23 -13.85 1.97
C ILE A 385 10.72 -14.13 1.88
N ASP A 386 10.05 -13.36 1.03
CA ASP A 386 8.66 -13.53 0.66
C ASP A 386 8.51 -13.65 -0.86
N TYR A 387 7.75 -14.62 -1.33
CA TYR A 387 7.62 -14.85 -2.78
C TYR A 387 6.60 -13.94 -3.46
N ASP A 388 5.66 -13.39 -2.69
CA ASP A 388 4.62 -12.48 -3.18
C ASP A 388 5.10 -11.03 -3.09
N PHE A 389 5.76 -10.69 -1.97
CA PHE A 389 6.20 -9.34 -1.65
C PHE A 389 7.70 -9.09 -1.85
N GLY A 390 8.51 -10.12 -2.11
CA GLY A 390 9.98 -10.05 -2.12
C GLY A 390 10.59 -10.29 -0.73
N TYR A 391 10.07 -9.60 0.27
CA TYR A 391 10.50 -9.75 1.64
C TYR A 391 9.33 -9.52 2.60
N ARG A 392 9.40 -10.09 3.80
CA ARG A 392 8.45 -9.82 4.88
C ARG A 392 9.15 -9.75 6.23
N TYR A 393 8.65 -8.86 7.08
CA TYR A 393 9.04 -8.79 8.49
C TYR A 393 8.15 -9.66 9.36
N HIS A 394 8.63 -9.99 10.55
CA HIS A 394 7.88 -10.74 11.55
C HIS A 394 8.01 -10.12 12.93
N THR A 395 7.02 -10.35 13.79
CA THR A 395 7.21 -10.26 15.23
C THR A 395 7.95 -11.49 15.75
N SER A 396 8.51 -11.39 16.95
CA SER A 396 9.15 -12.54 17.60
C SER A 396 9.13 -12.43 19.13
N ASN A 397 9.26 -13.58 19.79
CA ASN A 397 9.27 -13.66 21.26
C ASN A 397 10.63 -13.34 21.90
N GLN A 398 11.66 -13.07 21.11
CA GLN A 398 13.02 -12.75 21.54
C GLN A 398 13.47 -11.50 20.79
N ALA A 399 14.48 -10.79 21.31
CA ALA A 399 15.01 -9.62 20.63
C ALA A 399 15.40 -9.97 19.17
N PRO A 400 14.99 -9.14 18.19
CA PRO A 400 14.52 -7.76 18.36
C PRO A 400 12.98 -7.58 18.48
N TYR A 401 12.21 -8.64 18.67
CA TYR A 401 10.76 -8.64 18.92
C TYR A 401 9.83 -8.16 17.80
N ILE A 402 10.30 -7.23 16.96
CA ILE A 402 9.61 -6.64 15.81
C ILE A 402 10.68 -6.15 14.80
N ILE A 403 10.29 -5.37 13.80
CA ILE A 403 11.19 -4.79 12.79
C ILE A 403 12.37 -4.07 13.48
N GLN A 404 13.60 -4.47 13.15
CA GLN A 404 14.82 -3.83 13.69
C GLN A 404 15.50 -2.87 12.70
N CYS A 405 15.39 -3.15 11.41
CA CYS A 405 15.93 -2.33 10.33
C CYS A 405 15.12 -2.51 9.05
N LEU A 406 15.39 -1.64 8.08
CA LEU A 406 14.80 -1.70 6.75
C LEU A 406 15.77 -2.33 5.75
N VAL A 407 15.29 -3.36 5.04
CA VAL A 407 16.07 -4.08 4.01
C VAL A 407 15.92 -3.45 2.62
N GLY A 408 14.83 -2.71 2.38
CA GLY A 408 14.57 -2.02 1.12
C GLY A 408 15.03 -0.56 1.11
N GLU A 409 15.02 0.03 -0.09
CA GLU A 409 15.35 1.44 -0.30
C GLU A 409 14.29 2.37 0.31
N VAL A 410 14.71 3.22 1.24
CA VAL A 410 13.84 4.20 1.92
C VAL A 410 14.34 5.63 1.75
N ASP A 411 13.43 6.58 1.48
CA ASP A 411 13.74 8.00 1.56
C ASP A 411 13.53 8.48 3.01
N THR A 412 14.62 8.53 3.76
CA THR A 412 14.60 8.99 5.16
C THR A 412 14.18 10.46 5.34
N SER A 413 14.14 11.27 4.28
CA SER A 413 13.82 12.69 4.36
C SER A 413 12.33 13.00 4.45
N ILE A 414 11.48 12.04 4.06
CA ILE A 414 10.02 12.15 4.08
C ILE A 414 9.36 11.41 5.25
N LEU A 415 10.14 10.68 6.05
CA LEU A 415 9.59 9.87 7.13
C LEU A 415 8.94 10.75 8.21
N PRO A 416 7.72 10.42 8.64
CA PRO A 416 6.99 11.23 9.60
C PRO A 416 7.68 11.20 10.95
N ARG A 417 7.68 12.34 11.63
CA ARG A 417 8.13 12.45 13.02
C ARG A 417 7.04 13.12 13.83
N VAL A 418 6.67 12.50 14.94
CA VAL A 418 5.74 13.14 15.88
C VAL A 418 6.51 14.21 16.66
N SER A 419 6.14 15.46 16.45
CA SER A 419 6.77 16.58 17.14
C SER A 419 6.38 16.60 18.61
N PRO A 420 7.33 16.83 19.55
CA PRO A 420 7.00 17.06 20.95
C PRO A 420 6.02 18.21 21.13
N LEU A 421 5.16 18.12 22.15
CA LEU A 421 4.27 19.21 22.49
C LEU A 421 5.08 20.44 22.95
N SER A 422 4.78 21.60 22.38
CA SER A 422 5.35 22.91 22.73
C SER A 422 4.42 23.65 23.69
N GLY A 423 4.94 24.39 24.68
CA GLY A 423 4.09 24.98 25.72
C GLY A 423 4.84 25.85 26.73
N ASP A 424 4.11 26.50 27.64
CA ASP A 424 4.57 27.67 28.43
C ASP A 424 5.97 27.54 29.08
N THR A 425 6.68 28.66 28.96
CA THR A 425 8.10 29.04 29.07
C THR A 425 8.79 28.90 30.43
N HIS A 426 8.28 28.07 31.34
CA HIS A 426 8.81 27.95 32.71
C HIS A 426 9.79 26.79 32.96
N GLY A 427 10.19 26.06 31.91
CA GLY A 427 11.14 24.93 32.03
C GLY A 427 10.52 23.66 32.62
N ALA A 428 9.19 23.54 32.65
CA ALA A 428 8.50 22.29 32.91
C ALA A 428 8.97 21.22 31.90
N ARG A 429 9.16 19.99 32.36
CA ARG A 429 9.75 18.86 31.59
C ARG A 429 11.23 19.03 31.17
N ALA A 430 11.96 20.03 31.67
CA ALA A 430 13.38 20.21 31.32
C ALA A 430 14.33 19.18 31.97
N ASN A 431 13.92 18.55 33.07
CA ASN A 431 14.70 17.51 33.74
C ASN A 431 14.08 16.14 33.43
N LEU A 432 14.85 15.24 32.82
CA LEU A 432 14.44 13.89 32.45
C LEU A 432 15.38 12.89 33.14
N THR A 433 15.15 12.66 34.42
CA THR A 433 15.89 11.66 35.21
C THR A 433 14.87 10.68 35.81
N PRO A 434 14.34 9.74 35.01
CA PRO A 434 13.28 8.84 35.44
C PRO A 434 13.71 7.95 36.63
N PRO A 435 12.74 7.42 37.39
CA PRO A 435 13.00 6.63 38.58
C PRO A 435 13.88 5.40 38.29
N GLN A 436 15.00 5.32 39.00
CA GLN A 436 15.92 4.18 38.87
C GLN A 436 15.42 3.00 39.73
N GLY A 437 15.49 1.79 39.18
CA GLY A 437 15.07 0.55 39.85
C GLY A 437 13.58 0.24 39.76
N GLY A 438 12.84 0.98 38.93
CA GLY A 438 11.44 0.74 38.61
C GLY A 438 10.42 1.36 39.57
N VAL A 439 9.14 1.24 39.23
CA VAL A 439 7.98 1.81 39.94
C VAL A 439 6.93 0.74 40.25
N GLU A 440 6.04 1.05 41.20
CA GLU A 440 4.96 0.15 41.62
C GLU A 440 3.57 0.74 41.31
N ASN A 441 2.63 -0.14 40.94
CA ASN A 441 1.23 0.21 40.66
C ASN A 441 1.09 1.34 39.63
N LEU A 442 1.87 1.29 38.55
CA LEU A 442 1.67 2.20 37.44
C LEU A 442 0.32 1.90 36.79
N LEU A 443 -0.51 2.94 36.65
CA LEU A 443 -1.84 2.85 36.08
C LEU A 443 -2.10 4.07 35.20
N HIS A 444 -2.56 3.81 33.98
CA HIS A 444 -3.13 4.80 33.10
C HIS A 444 -4.67 4.73 33.12
N THR A 445 -5.31 5.90 33.11
CA THR A 445 -6.76 6.03 33.02
C THR A 445 -7.14 7.19 32.12
N MET A 446 -8.23 7.03 31.37
CA MET A 446 -8.88 8.09 30.62
C MET A 446 -10.26 8.38 31.21
N SER A 447 -10.59 9.65 31.39
CA SER A 447 -11.92 10.10 31.85
C SER A 447 -12.80 10.51 30.67
N ASP A 448 -14.12 10.59 30.87
CA ASP A 448 -15.11 10.95 29.83
C ASP A 448 -14.85 12.32 29.17
N ASP A 449 -14.14 13.23 29.84
CA ASP A 449 -13.74 14.53 29.32
C ASP A 449 -12.44 14.49 28.49
N GLY A 450 -11.92 13.30 28.21
CA GLY A 450 -10.67 13.07 27.51
C GLY A 450 -9.42 13.27 28.37
N THR A 451 -9.56 13.52 29.67
CA THR A 451 -8.40 13.62 30.59
C THR A 451 -7.70 12.28 30.71
N ARG A 452 -6.41 12.27 30.35
CA ARG A 452 -5.50 11.13 30.49
C ARG A 452 -4.64 11.32 31.72
N THR A 453 -4.53 10.31 32.56
CA THR A 453 -3.69 10.34 33.75
C THR A 453 -2.88 9.05 33.83
N MET A 454 -1.56 9.18 33.94
CA MET A 454 -0.68 8.09 34.37
C MET A 454 -0.26 8.36 35.81
N SER A 455 -0.39 7.37 36.69
CA SER A 455 0.00 7.46 38.11
C SER A 455 0.84 6.26 38.52
N TYR A 456 1.76 6.42 39.48
CA TYR A 456 2.61 5.34 39.98
C TYR A 456 3.15 5.67 41.38
N ASN A 457 3.71 4.66 42.05
CA ASN A 457 4.41 4.82 43.32
C ASN A 457 5.91 4.56 43.17
N TYR A 458 6.70 5.41 43.82
CA TYR A 458 8.15 5.23 43.94
C TYR A 458 8.57 5.58 45.36
N ASN A 459 9.29 4.67 46.04
CA ASN A 459 9.73 4.85 47.43
C ASN A 459 8.60 5.29 48.40
N ASN A 460 7.43 4.64 48.32
CA ASN A 460 6.22 4.96 49.09
C ASN A 460 5.62 6.36 48.87
N THR A 461 5.99 7.05 47.79
CA THR A 461 5.41 8.33 47.38
C THR A 461 4.67 8.16 46.06
N SER A 462 3.48 8.75 45.95
CA SER A 462 2.68 8.72 44.72
C SER A 462 3.00 9.92 43.83
N TYR A 463 3.12 9.63 42.53
CA TYR A 463 3.48 10.51 41.43
C TYR A 463 2.48 10.34 40.29
N TYR A 464 2.40 11.33 39.39
CA TYR A 464 1.51 11.30 38.25
C TYR A 464 1.90 12.29 37.14
N VAL A 465 1.38 12.04 35.95
CA VAL A 465 1.34 12.94 34.79
C VAL A 465 -0.09 12.98 34.30
N ARG A 466 -0.58 14.16 33.92
CA ARG A 466 -1.94 14.37 33.43
C ARG A 466 -1.97 15.32 32.24
N TYR A 467 -2.74 14.95 31.23
CA TYR A 467 -3.13 15.80 30.12
C TYR A 467 -4.66 15.86 30.04
N THR A 468 -5.22 17.06 30.09
CA THR A 468 -6.64 17.34 29.87
C THR A 468 -6.78 18.14 28.58
N PRO A 469 -7.61 17.74 27.60
CA PRO A 469 -7.86 18.53 26.41
C PRO A 469 -8.25 19.98 26.77
N SER A 470 -7.55 20.95 26.19
CA SER A 470 -7.81 22.37 26.45
C SER A 470 -9.16 22.77 25.88
N THR A 471 -9.96 23.48 26.68
CA THR A 471 -11.25 24.05 26.22
C THR A 471 -11.08 25.37 25.47
N THR A 472 -9.85 25.90 25.40
CA THR A 472 -9.57 27.24 24.89
C THR A 472 -8.76 27.25 23.59
N GLN A 473 -8.05 26.17 23.28
CA GLN A 473 -7.20 26.02 22.11
C GLN A 473 -7.30 24.57 21.61
N SER A 474 -7.53 24.38 20.31
CA SER A 474 -7.50 23.07 19.65
C SER A 474 -6.07 22.49 19.68
N ASP A 475 -5.96 21.16 19.72
CA ASP A 475 -4.68 20.44 19.77
C ASP A 475 -3.73 20.86 20.91
N CYS A 476 -4.31 21.42 21.97
CA CYS A 476 -3.63 21.77 23.20
C CYS A 476 -4.19 20.98 24.38
N TYR A 477 -3.32 20.75 25.36
CA TYR A 477 -3.64 20.05 26.58
C TYR A 477 -3.19 20.87 27.79
N ASP A 478 -4.12 21.04 28.73
CA ASP A 478 -3.80 21.49 30.08
C ASP A 478 -3.07 20.35 30.79
N PHE A 479 -1.81 20.62 31.13
CA PHE A 479 -0.88 19.67 31.70
C PHE A 479 -0.71 19.89 33.18
N GLU A 480 -0.64 18.79 33.93
CA GLU A 480 -0.22 18.79 35.32
C GLU A 480 0.65 17.57 35.58
N GLN A 481 1.82 17.76 36.19
CA GLN A 481 2.67 16.65 36.60
C GLN A 481 3.20 16.81 38.02
N LYS A 482 3.50 15.66 38.62
CA LYS A 482 4.30 15.52 39.83
C LYS A 482 5.08 14.24 39.68
N THR A 483 6.34 14.33 39.24
CA THR A 483 7.16 13.18 38.84
C THR A 483 8.41 13.04 39.69
N VAL A 484 9.15 11.93 39.55
CA VAL A 484 10.45 11.79 40.21
C VAL A 484 11.47 12.70 39.53
N SER A 485 11.43 12.84 38.20
CA SER A 485 12.36 13.68 37.44
C SER A 485 12.33 15.16 37.85
N ASN A 486 11.15 15.69 38.20
CA ASN A 486 11.03 17.09 38.63
C ASN A 486 11.15 17.28 40.16
N GLY A 487 11.57 16.23 40.89
CA GLY A 487 11.75 16.29 42.34
C GLY A 487 10.44 16.23 43.14
N GLY A 488 9.34 15.78 42.53
CA GLY A 488 8.03 15.65 43.17
C GLY A 488 7.31 16.99 43.36
N ILE A 489 7.67 18.00 42.58
CA ILE A 489 7.05 19.33 42.57
C ILE A 489 5.85 19.28 41.62
N ILE A 490 4.74 19.92 41.98
CA ILE A 490 3.61 20.06 41.06
C ILE A 490 3.96 21.14 40.05
N GLU A 491 3.95 20.78 38.78
CA GLU A 491 4.13 21.68 37.65
C GLU A 491 2.89 21.63 36.77
N THR A 492 2.47 22.78 36.26
CA THR A 492 1.31 22.93 35.38
C THR A 492 1.68 23.77 34.18
N GLY A 493 1.01 23.54 33.05
CA GLY A 493 1.15 24.38 31.86
C GLY A 493 0.07 24.05 30.85
N THR A 494 0.12 24.71 29.70
CA THR A 494 -0.64 24.30 28.53
C THR A 494 0.38 23.95 27.45
N PHE A 495 0.28 22.75 26.93
CA PHE A 495 1.15 22.22 25.88
C PHE A 495 0.31 21.91 24.66
N CYS A 496 0.68 22.51 23.56
CA CYS A 496 0.08 22.34 22.26
C CYS A 496 0.99 21.48 21.41
N ARG A 497 0.40 20.65 20.54
CA ARG A 497 1.19 20.15 19.43
C ARG A 497 1.44 21.36 18.54
N ASP A 498 2.72 21.70 18.32
CA ASP A 498 3.06 22.83 17.46
C ASP A 498 2.32 22.63 16.14
N THR A 499 1.37 23.51 15.86
CA THR A 499 0.86 23.70 14.52
C THR A 499 1.90 24.44 13.66
N GLN A 500 3.19 24.16 13.86
CA GLN A 500 4.30 24.55 12.98
C GLN A 500 4.28 23.78 11.64
N MET A 501 3.17 23.11 11.33
CA MET A 501 2.77 22.80 9.98
C MET A 501 1.53 23.58 9.51
N GLU A 502 0.78 24.30 10.33
CA GLU A 502 -0.41 25.06 9.86
C GLU A 502 -0.06 26.22 8.92
N ASP A 503 1.12 26.82 9.01
CA ASP A 503 1.58 27.81 8.02
C ASP A 503 2.19 27.16 6.76
N ASN A 504 2.22 25.82 6.68
CA ASN A 504 2.65 25.04 5.52
C ASN A 504 1.58 24.00 5.05
N LEU A 505 0.48 23.84 5.79
CA LEU A 505 -0.63 22.92 5.51
C LEU A 505 -1.81 23.65 4.83
N SER A 506 -1.87 24.99 4.86
CA SER A 506 -2.67 25.73 3.87
C SER A 506 -2.08 25.61 2.45
N THR A 507 -0.90 25.00 2.32
CA THR A 507 -0.23 24.67 1.06
C THR A 507 -0.04 23.17 0.85
N GLN A 508 -0.54 22.31 1.76
CA GLN A 508 -0.50 20.87 1.53
C GLN A 508 -1.50 20.53 0.43
N SER A 509 -0.95 20.05 -0.67
CA SER A 509 -1.73 19.59 -1.79
C SER A 509 -2.41 18.29 -1.40
N HIS A 510 -3.73 18.35 -1.25
CA HIS A 510 -4.61 17.22 -1.10
C HIS A 510 -4.99 16.67 -2.46
N THR A 511 -5.48 15.44 -2.48
CA THR A 511 -6.09 14.85 -3.66
C THR A 511 -7.61 14.83 -3.50
N PHE A 512 -8.32 15.36 -4.49
CA PHE A 512 -9.77 15.49 -4.49
C PHE A 512 -10.35 14.74 -5.68
N LYS A 513 -11.48 14.07 -5.46
CA LYS A 513 -12.28 13.46 -6.52
C LYS A 513 -13.52 14.31 -6.74
N LEU A 514 -13.68 14.85 -7.95
CA LEU A 514 -14.91 15.48 -8.43
C LEU A 514 -15.70 14.44 -9.23
N GLU A 515 -16.96 14.24 -8.85
CA GLU A 515 -17.94 13.47 -9.59
C GLU A 515 -19.08 14.40 -9.97
N ALA A 516 -19.44 14.45 -11.26
CA ALA A 516 -20.44 15.39 -11.76
C ALA A 516 -21.28 14.78 -12.87
N TRP A 517 -22.55 15.17 -12.92
CA TRP A 517 -23.44 14.92 -14.04
C TRP A 517 -24.03 16.25 -14.51
N SER A 518 -24.06 16.45 -15.82
CA SER A 518 -24.67 17.62 -16.44
C SER A 518 -25.67 17.18 -17.50
N ASP A 519 -26.77 17.91 -17.58
CA ASP A 519 -27.54 17.94 -18.81
C ASP A 519 -26.74 18.73 -19.87
N ASN A 520 -26.32 18.01 -20.90
CA ASN A 520 -25.46 18.42 -22.00
C ASN A 520 -23.97 18.67 -21.77
N TRP A 521 -23.56 19.65 -20.97
CA TRP A 521 -22.13 19.99 -20.88
C TRP A 521 -21.77 20.82 -19.64
N PHE A 522 -20.60 20.51 -19.08
CA PHE A 522 -19.96 21.36 -18.09
C PHE A 522 -18.43 21.44 -18.28
N ALA A 523 -17.83 22.44 -17.65
CA ALA A 523 -16.40 22.47 -17.35
C ALA A 523 -16.15 22.97 -15.93
N ALA A 524 -15.24 22.32 -15.22
CA ALA A 524 -14.87 22.63 -13.85
C ALA A 524 -13.42 23.12 -13.78
N TYR A 525 -13.17 24.11 -12.92
CA TYR A 525 -11.88 24.76 -12.75
C TYR A 525 -11.51 24.91 -11.28
N LEU A 526 -10.23 24.72 -10.96
CA LEU A 526 -9.61 25.13 -9.69
C LEU A 526 -8.96 26.50 -9.90
N GLY A 527 -9.58 27.57 -9.38
CA GLY A 527 -9.22 28.91 -9.85
C GLY A 527 -9.39 29.01 -11.37
N ASN A 528 -8.32 29.35 -12.10
CA ASN A 528 -8.29 29.38 -13.57
C ASN A 528 -7.84 28.06 -14.23
N GLU A 529 -7.36 27.09 -13.45
CA GLU A 529 -6.86 25.83 -14.00
C GLU A 529 -8.03 24.92 -14.34
N LEU A 530 -8.09 24.44 -15.58
CA LEU A 530 -9.12 23.49 -16.02
C LEU A 530 -8.86 22.13 -15.36
N ILE A 531 -9.82 21.66 -14.56
CA ILE A 531 -9.78 20.33 -13.96
C ILE A 531 -10.32 19.31 -14.96
N ILE A 532 -11.53 19.55 -15.45
CA ILE A 532 -12.23 18.67 -16.39
C ILE A 532 -13.19 19.48 -17.25
N GLU A 533 -13.35 19.04 -18.48
CA GLU A 533 -14.40 19.45 -19.40
C GLU A 533 -15.12 18.16 -19.82
N ASP A 534 -16.45 18.23 -19.96
CA ASP A 534 -17.26 17.11 -20.43
C ASP A 534 -16.66 16.52 -21.72
N SER A 535 -16.44 15.21 -21.72
CA SER A 535 -15.79 14.51 -22.82
C SER A 535 -16.60 14.54 -24.12
N VAL A 536 -17.91 14.80 -24.03
CA VAL A 536 -18.78 14.94 -25.20
C VAL A 536 -19.02 16.42 -25.47
N SER A 537 -18.76 16.81 -26.72
CA SER A 537 -19.01 18.17 -27.20
C SER A 537 -20.48 18.56 -26.97
N ILE A 538 -20.71 19.77 -26.46
CA ILE A 538 -22.04 20.38 -26.31
C ILE A 538 -22.89 20.32 -27.59
N THR A 539 -22.27 20.24 -28.78
CA THR A 539 -23.00 20.16 -30.05
C THR A 539 -23.54 18.76 -30.36
N THR A 540 -23.34 17.79 -29.47
CA THR A 540 -23.76 16.40 -29.66
C THR A 540 -25.19 16.27 -29.17
N GLU A 541 -26.09 15.82 -30.06
CA GLU A 541 -27.48 15.54 -29.71
C GLU A 541 -27.54 14.51 -28.57
N ARG A 542 -28.13 14.89 -27.42
CA ARG A 542 -28.26 14.07 -26.21
C ARG A 542 -26.92 13.69 -25.56
N SER A 543 -26.00 14.64 -25.40
CA SER A 543 -24.87 14.45 -24.50
C SER A 543 -25.38 14.38 -23.06
N PHE A 544 -25.32 13.20 -22.46
CA PHE A 544 -25.61 13.02 -21.04
C PHE A 544 -24.48 12.17 -20.48
N ASN A 545 -23.60 12.81 -19.70
CA ASN A 545 -22.43 12.14 -19.16
C ASN A 545 -22.33 12.39 -17.66
N ALA A 546 -22.03 11.31 -16.95
CA ALA A 546 -21.40 11.39 -15.66
C ALA A 546 -19.89 11.35 -15.87
N GLU A 547 -19.20 12.32 -15.30
CA GLU A 547 -17.76 12.47 -15.38
C GLU A 547 -17.16 12.34 -13.98
N SER A 548 -15.99 11.71 -13.90
CA SER A 548 -15.23 11.61 -12.67
C SER A 548 -13.76 11.93 -12.93
N VAL A 549 -13.19 12.78 -12.08
CA VAL A 549 -11.81 13.22 -12.19
C VAL A 549 -11.20 13.39 -10.82
N THR A 550 -9.92 13.07 -10.75
CA THR A 550 -9.09 13.35 -9.57
C THR A 550 -8.19 14.53 -9.87
N PHE A 551 -8.11 15.49 -8.94
CA PHE A 551 -7.26 16.67 -9.07
C PHE A 551 -6.63 17.00 -7.73
N SER A 552 -5.50 17.71 -7.77
CA SER A 552 -4.80 18.13 -6.56
C SER A 552 -5.08 19.59 -6.25
N GLY A 553 -5.23 19.94 -4.97
CA GLY A 553 -5.52 21.31 -4.55
C GLY A 553 -5.23 21.54 -3.07
N THR A 554 -5.43 22.76 -2.60
CA THR A 554 -5.17 23.15 -1.20
C THR A 554 -6.40 23.84 -0.64
N TYR A 555 -6.68 23.64 0.65
CA TYR A 555 -7.73 24.39 1.33
C TYR A 555 -7.30 25.82 1.71
N PRO A 556 -8.22 26.80 1.74
CA PRO A 556 -9.53 26.75 1.09
C PRO A 556 -9.38 26.77 -0.43
N MET A 557 -10.19 25.99 -1.14
CA MET A 557 -10.15 25.96 -2.60
C MET A 557 -11.37 26.65 -3.20
N GLN A 558 -11.15 27.35 -4.31
CA GLN A 558 -12.23 27.94 -5.11
C GLN A 558 -12.47 27.08 -6.34
N LEU A 559 -13.60 26.37 -6.37
CA LEU A 559 -14.06 25.69 -7.57
C LEU A 559 -15.01 26.58 -8.36
N ASN A 560 -14.87 26.54 -9.69
CA ASN A 560 -15.67 27.32 -10.62
C ASN A 560 -16.17 26.42 -11.74
N PHE A 561 -17.42 26.61 -12.14
CA PHE A 561 -18.11 25.76 -13.10
C PHE A 561 -18.73 26.60 -14.20
N ILE A 562 -18.58 26.16 -15.44
CA ILE A 562 -19.36 26.66 -16.58
C ILE A 562 -20.34 25.56 -16.93
N LEU A 563 -21.63 25.84 -16.85
CA LEU A 563 -22.72 24.90 -17.12
C LEU A 563 -23.46 25.34 -18.37
N LYS A 564 -23.71 24.41 -19.30
CA LYS A 564 -24.39 24.71 -20.55
C LYS A 564 -25.41 23.64 -20.89
N ASP A 565 -26.63 24.09 -21.05
CA ASP A 565 -27.71 23.37 -21.70
C ASP A 565 -27.63 23.62 -23.22
N TYR A 566 -27.99 22.60 -24.01
CA TYR A 566 -27.85 22.66 -25.45
C TYR A 566 -28.86 23.64 -26.06
N LYS A 567 -28.37 24.41 -27.04
CA LYS A 567 -29.20 25.27 -27.88
C LYS A 567 -28.59 25.34 -29.25
N GLU A 568 -29.43 25.30 -30.29
CA GLU A 568 -28.96 25.39 -31.67
C GLU A 568 -28.47 26.81 -32.00
N ASN A 569 -29.07 27.83 -31.38
CA ASN A 569 -28.61 29.23 -31.42
C ASN A 569 -29.22 30.04 -30.26
N ASP A 570 -28.99 31.37 -30.26
CA ASP A 570 -29.44 32.29 -29.20
C ASP A 570 -30.98 32.42 -29.04
N THR A 571 -31.80 31.69 -29.81
CA THR A 571 -33.24 31.55 -29.46
C THR A 571 -33.46 30.71 -28.21
N GLY A 572 -32.46 29.92 -27.77
CA GLY A 572 -32.59 28.95 -26.68
C GLY A 572 -33.45 27.74 -27.05
N LEU A 573 -33.55 27.44 -28.35
CA LEU A 573 -34.31 26.30 -28.84
C LEU A 573 -33.36 25.22 -29.37
N GLU A 574 -33.80 23.99 -29.23
CA GLU A 574 -33.21 22.80 -29.82
C GLU A 574 -33.99 22.38 -31.06
N TYR A 575 -33.31 21.76 -32.03
CA TYR A 575 -33.92 21.15 -33.22
C TYR A 575 -34.81 22.10 -34.03
N ILE A 576 -34.31 23.30 -34.31
CA ILE A 576 -35.10 24.39 -34.90
C ILE A 576 -35.68 23.97 -36.25
N GLY A 577 -37.00 24.15 -36.41
CA GLY A 577 -37.74 23.80 -37.61
C GLY A 577 -38.02 22.31 -37.79
N GLN A 578 -37.61 21.45 -36.84
CA GLN A 578 -37.93 20.03 -36.83
C GLN A 578 -39.25 19.75 -36.10
N SER A 579 -39.78 18.53 -36.21
CA SER A 579 -41.02 18.13 -35.53
C SER A 579 -40.90 18.04 -34.00
N ASN A 580 -39.68 18.03 -33.49
CA ASN A 580 -39.29 17.96 -32.07
C ASN A 580 -38.58 19.24 -31.61
N GLN A 581 -38.86 20.39 -32.24
CA GLN A 581 -38.40 21.68 -31.72
C GLN A 581 -38.90 21.86 -30.28
N GLN A 582 -37.99 22.15 -29.36
CA GLN A 582 -38.27 22.25 -27.93
C GLN A 582 -37.32 23.26 -27.25
N MET A 583 -37.66 23.68 -26.03
CA MET A 583 -36.71 24.31 -25.10
C MET A 583 -35.92 23.20 -24.38
N GLY A 584 -34.77 23.55 -23.82
CA GLY A 584 -33.95 22.59 -23.07
C GLY A 584 -34.52 22.27 -21.69
N ASP A 585 -33.81 21.41 -20.96
CA ASP A 585 -34.18 20.88 -19.64
C ASP A 585 -32.95 20.77 -18.73
N GLY A 586 -32.14 21.84 -18.73
CA GLY A 586 -30.84 21.90 -18.07
C GLY A 586 -30.82 21.39 -16.63
N GLY A 587 -29.66 20.94 -16.16
CA GLY A 587 -29.51 20.48 -14.77
C GLY A 587 -28.09 20.05 -14.48
N PHE A 588 -27.68 20.16 -13.23
CA PHE A 588 -26.33 19.80 -12.81
C PHE A 588 -26.32 19.25 -11.39
N ILE A 589 -25.54 18.20 -11.15
CA ILE A 589 -25.25 17.69 -9.82
C ILE A 589 -23.76 17.35 -9.73
N ALA A 590 -23.15 17.63 -8.58
CA ALA A 590 -21.77 17.30 -8.31
C ALA A 590 -21.53 16.97 -6.83
N GLN A 591 -20.50 16.17 -6.58
CA GLN A 591 -19.92 15.98 -5.26
C GLN A 591 -18.40 16.02 -5.34
N ILE A 592 -17.78 16.48 -4.27
CA ILE A 592 -16.33 16.57 -4.11
C ILE A 592 -15.96 15.78 -2.88
N THR A 593 -15.10 14.79 -3.06
CA THR A 593 -14.57 13.94 -2.01
C THR A 593 -13.11 14.27 -1.80
N ASP A 594 -12.72 14.59 -0.58
CA ASP A 594 -11.31 14.57 -0.19
C ASP A 594 -10.87 13.11 -0.12
N THR A 595 -10.00 12.69 -1.03
CA THR A 595 -9.57 11.30 -1.08
C THR A 595 -8.64 10.95 0.09
N ASP A 596 -8.02 11.95 0.71
CA ASP A 596 -7.15 11.79 1.89
C ASP A 596 -7.93 11.37 3.12
N THR A 597 -9.14 11.94 3.28
CA THR A 597 -10.03 11.65 4.42
C THR A 597 -11.21 10.75 4.05
N ASN A 598 -11.39 10.46 2.76
CA ASN A 598 -12.56 9.78 2.17
C ASN A 598 -13.90 10.42 2.57
N GLN A 599 -13.91 11.72 2.87
CA GLN A 599 -15.11 12.47 3.21
C GLN A 599 -15.62 13.25 2.00
N VAL A 600 -16.95 13.25 1.80
CA VAL A 600 -17.58 14.18 0.86
C VAL A 600 -17.56 15.57 1.50
N ILE A 601 -16.64 16.41 1.04
CA ILE A 601 -16.35 17.73 1.60
C ILE A 601 -17.23 18.83 1.02
N ALA A 602 -17.80 18.61 -0.16
CA ALA A 602 -18.76 19.53 -0.77
C ALA A 602 -19.69 18.79 -1.72
N VAL A 603 -20.91 19.32 -1.88
CA VAL A 603 -21.89 18.85 -2.84
C VAL A 603 -22.53 20.05 -3.53
N SER A 604 -23.10 19.85 -4.72
CA SER A 604 -23.99 20.83 -5.33
C SER A 604 -25.26 20.98 -4.49
N ASN A 605 -25.58 22.20 -4.09
CA ASN A 605 -26.76 22.54 -3.29
C ASN A 605 -27.15 24.03 -3.49
N GLU A 606 -28.19 24.47 -2.80
CA GLU A 606 -28.67 25.86 -2.82
C GLU A 606 -27.67 26.89 -2.26
N GLU A 607 -26.50 26.50 -1.72
CA GLU A 607 -25.48 27.41 -1.20
C GLU A 607 -24.51 27.88 -2.29
N TRP A 608 -24.49 27.21 -3.45
CA TRP A 608 -23.67 27.61 -4.59
C TRP A 608 -24.10 28.98 -5.10
N LYS A 609 -23.13 29.80 -5.52
CA LYS A 609 -23.41 31.08 -6.18
C LYS A 609 -23.37 30.91 -7.68
N CYS A 610 -24.43 31.31 -8.37
CA CYS A 610 -24.56 31.17 -9.83
C CYS A 610 -25.05 32.46 -10.49
N GLU A 611 -24.55 32.74 -11.68
CA GLU A 611 -24.99 33.82 -12.57
C GLU A 611 -25.43 33.23 -13.91
N VAL A 612 -26.62 33.62 -14.38
CA VAL A 612 -27.14 33.23 -15.70
C VAL A 612 -26.55 34.13 -16.77
N LEU A 613 -25.69 33.58 -17.63
CA LEU A 613 -25.08 34.32 -18.74
C LEU A 613 -25.91 34.32 -20.00
N HIS A 614 -26.79 33.33 -20.16
CA HIS A 614 -27.69 33.26 -21.30
C HIS A 614 -29.07 32.76 -20.88
N GLN A 615 -30.07 33.60 -21.11
CA GLN A 615 -31.46 33.30 -20.86
C GLN A 615 -32.29 33.47 -22.14
N ALA A 616 -32.85 32.38 -22.65
CA ALA A 616 -33.67 32.36 -23.84
C ALA A 616 -34.55 31.09 -23.92
N PRO A 617 -35.72 31.16 -24.55
CA PRO A 617 -36.40 32.39 -24.96
C PRO A 617 -37.00 33.11 -23.75
N LEU A 618 -37.03 34.46 -23.77
CA LEU A 618 -37.71 35.24 -22.72
C LEU A 618 -39.25 35.12 -22.79
N ASP A 619 -39.77 34.64 -23.91
CA ASP A 619 -41.18 34.27 -24.08
C ASP A 619 -41.23 32.82 -24.61
N LYS A 620 -41.65 31.89 -23.75
CA LYS A 620 -41.74 30.45 -24.02
C LYS A 620 -42.62 30.12 -25.25
N SER A 621 -43.48 31.03 -25.70
CA SER A 621 -44.22 30.84 -26.96
C SER A 621 -43.32 30.77 -28.21
N CYS A 622 -42.05 31.19 -28.12
CA CYS A 622 -41.04 31.00 -29.17
C CYS A 622 -40.89 29.53 -29.59
N GLU A 623 -41.03 28.58 -28.68
CA GLU A 623 -40.96 27.14 -28.96
C GLU A 623 -41.98 26.71 -30.03
N SER A 624 -43.13 27.39 -30.11
CA SER A 624 -44.19 27.08 -31.07
C SER A 624 -44.06 27.85 -32.41
N GLU A 625 -43.05 28.70 -32.57
CA GLU A 625 -42.85 29.47 -33.81
C GLU A 625 -42.38 28.56 -34.95
N ILE A 626 -42.99 28.69 -36.12
CA ILE A 626 -42.65 27.87 -37.31
C ILE A 626 -41.27 28.25 -37.87
N ASN A 627 -40.88 29.52 -37.72
CA ASN A 627 -39.57 30.04 -38.15
C ASN A 627 -39.04 31.00 -37.06
N PRO A 628 -38.51 30.46 -35.95
CA PRO A 628 -37.99 31.29 -34.87
C PRO A 628 -36.81 32.13 -35.38
N ILE A 629 -36.82 33.42 -35.09
CA ILE A 629 -35.77 34.36 -35.50
C ILE A 629 -35.09 34.88 -34.24
N VAL A 630 -33.79 34.64 -34.12
CA VAL A 630 -32.94 35.12 -33.02
C VAL A 630 -33.19 36.61 -32.75
N GLY A 631 -33.58 36.94 -31.52
CA GLY A 631 -33.76 38.32 -31.05
C GLY A 631 -35.01 39.03 -31.57
N ALA A 632 -35.97 38.31 -32.19
CA ALA A 632 -37.18 38.90 -32.73
C ALA A 632 -38.44 38.11 -32.36
N GLY A 633 -39.58 38.79 -32.33
CA GLY A 633 -40.86 38.18 -31.94
C GLY A 633 -40.82 37.69 -30.49
N SER A 634 -41.27 36.46 -30.25
CA SER A 634 -41.18 35.77 -28.95
C SER A 634 -39.77 35.24 -28.66
N CYS A 635 -38.89 35.13 -29.66
CA CYS A 635 -37.56 34.53 -29.55
C CYS A 635 -36.47 35.53 -29.13
N THR A 636 -36.80 36.40 -28.17
CA THR A 636 -35.83 37.33 -27.56
C THR A 636 -35.04 36.63 -26.45
N PHE A 637 -33.84 37.14 -26.16
CA PHE A 637 -32.92 36.55 -25.19
C PHE A 637 -32.18 37.64 -24.42
N ASN A 638 -31.68 37.28 -23.24
CA ASN A 638 -30.66 38.03 -22.51
C ASN A 638 -29.33 37.28 -22.62
N ARG A 639 -28.25 38.01 -22.89
CA ARG A 639 -26.91 37.47 -22.89
C ARG A 639 -25.92 38.45 -22.25
N SER A 640 -25.06 37.94 -21.41
CA SER A 640 -23.89 38.62 -20.86
C SER A 640 -22.61 37.85 -21.22
N GLU A 641 -21.47 38.55 -21.14
CA GLU A 641 -20.17 37.89 -21.17
C GLU A 641 -19.78 37.46 -19.76
N GLU A 642 -18.93 36.44 -19.65
CA GLU A 642 -18.30 36.08 -18.38
C GLU A 642 -17.61 37.31 -17.77
N PRO A 643 -17.86 37.64 -16.48
CA PRO A 643 -17.18 38.76 -15.83
C PRO A 643 -15.66 38.54 -15.82
N ASN A 644 -14.86 39.58 -16.02
CA ASN A 644 -13.41 39.43 -15.93
C ASN A 644 -13.01 38.93 -14.53
N ASP A 645 -12.06 38.01 -14.49
CA ASP A 645 -11.46 37.48 -13.26
C ASP A 645 -12.46 36.84 -12.27
N TRP A 646 -13.73 36.64 -12.65
CA TRP A 646 -14.52 35.54 -12.07
C TRP A 646 -13.69 34.28 -12.28
N LYS A 647 -13.74 33.24 -11.46
CA LYS A 647 -12.70 32.18 -11.37
C LYS A 647 -11.59 32.49 -10.37
N GLU A 648 -11.11 33.73 -10.26
CA GLU A 648 -10.19 34.07 -9.17
C GLU A 648 -10.90 33.96 -7.81
N SER A 649 -10.16 33.53 -6.79
CA SER A 649 -10.66 33.44 -5.41
C SER A 649 -10.99 34.80 -4.80
N SER A 650 -10.40 35.88 -5.31
CA SER A 650 -10.67 37.25 -4.86
C SER A 650 -11.88 37.92 -5.51
N PHE A 651 -12.57 37.26 -6.45
CA PHE A 651 -13.72 37.84 -7.13
C PHE A 651 -14.92 37.95 -6.18
N ASP A 652 -15.53 39.13 -6.13
CA ASP A 652 -16.70 39.44 -5.32
C ASP A 652 -17.99 38.97 -6.04
N ASP A 653 -18.51 37.84 -5.59
CA ASP A 653 -19.76 37.23 -6.08
C ASP A 653 -20.97 37.56 -5.20
N SER A 654 -20.86 38.55 -4.30
CA SER A 654 -21.93 38.89 -3.35
C SER A 654 -23.23 39.32 -4.05
N ILE A 655 -23.15 39.76 -5.31
CA ILE A 655 -24.29 40.15 -6.13
C ILE A 655 -24.91 38.98 -6.91
N TRP A 656 -24.24 37.82 -6.96
CA TRP A 656 -24.78 36.64 -7.64
C TRP A 656 -25.87 36.00 -6.79
N ASP A 657 -26.87 35.48 -7.48
CA ASP A 657 -27.93 34.70 -6.86
C ASP A 657 -27.39 33.34 -6.39
N TYR A 658 -28.09 32.76 -5.43
CA TYR A 658 -27.84 31.37 -5.05
C TYR A 658 -28.44 30.43 -6.09
N ALA A 659 -27.84 29.24 -6.26
CA ALA A 659 -28.34 28.22 -7.16
C ALA A 659 -29.75 27.77 -6.74
N THR A 660 -30.60 27.45 -7.71
CA THR A 660 -31.94 26.92 -7.43
C THR A 660 -31.89 25.40 -7.42
N GLN A 661 -32.35 24.79 -6.33
CA GLN A 661 -32.55 23.34 -6.25
C GLN A 661 -33.76 22.92 -7.08
N HIS A 662 -33.61 21.85 -7.87
CA HIS A 662 -34.68 21.21 -8.63
C HIS A 662 -34.85 19.75 -8.24
N SER A 663 -36.05 19.20 -8.41
CA SER A 663 -36.28 17.79 -8.11
C SER A 663 -35.80 16.89 -9.25
N VAL A 664 -35.45 15.64 -8.93
CA VAL A 664 -35.12 14.60 -9.94
C VAL A 664 -36.25 14.42 -10.96
N ALA A 665 -37.50 14.65 -10.56
CA ALA A 665 -38.64 14.55 -11.47
C ALA A 665 -38.70 15.72 -12.47
N ASP A 666 -38.29 16.92 -12.04
CA ASP A 666 -38.32 18.12 -12.87
C ASP A 666 -37.17 18.13 -13.88
N VAL A 667 -35.95 17.78 -13.44
CA VAL A 667 -34.77 17.66 -14.33
C VAL A 667 -34.84 16.39 -15.16
N SER A 668 -35.41 15.31 -14.63
CA SER A 668 -35.52 14.02 -15.32
C SER A 668 -34.17 13.51 -15.90
N PRO A 669 -33.09 13.43 -15.09
CA PRO A 669 -31.74 13.15 -15.58
C PRO A 669 -31.67 11.85 -16.39
N LYS A 670 -30.81 11.85 -17.41
CA LYS A 670 -30.56 10.73 -18.35
C LYS A 670 -29.10 10.35 -18.28
N GLY A 671 -28.74 9.14 -18.70
CA GLY A 671 -27.37 8.73 -19.05
C GLY A 671 -26.27 9.05 -18.00
N GLY A 672 -25.77 8.04 -17.29
CA GLY A 672 -24.67 8.21 -16.35
C GLY A 672 -25.07 8.71 -14.96
N TYR A 673 -26.21 9.41 -14.80
CA TYR A 673 -26.65 9.91 -13.49
C TYR A 673 -26.71 8.83 -12.40
N ASP A 674 -27.24 7.64 -12.72
CA ASP A 674 -27.36 6.52 -11.77
C ASP A 674 -26.05 5.72 -11.62
N ASP A 675 -25.00 6.04 -12.39
CA ASP A 675 -23.70 5.37 -12.29
C ASP A 675 -22.86 5.94 -11.12
N ILE A 676 -23.24 7.12 -10.59
CA ILE A 676 -22.64 7.74 -9.41
C ILE A 676 -23.55 7.55 -8.20
N SER A 677 -22.98 7.08 -7.07
CA SER A 677 -23.69 7.01 -5.79
C SER A 677 -23.62 8.37 -5.09
N TRP A 678 -24.61 9.22 -5.35
CA TRP A 678 -24.67 10.57 -4.79
C TRP A 678 -24.78 10.60 -3.26
N HIS A 679 -24.03 11.49 -2.63
CA HIS A 679 -24.19 11.82 -1.21
C HIS A 679 -25.63 12.27 -0.91
N GLU A 680 -26.17 11.92 0.26
CA GLU A 680 -27.59 12.13 0.58
C GLU A 680 -28.04 13.60 0.58
N THR A 681 -27.09 14.52 0.75
CA THR A 681 -27.32 15.97 0.71
C THR A 681 -27.03 16.60 -0.64
N ALA A 682 -26.53 15.84 -1.64
CA ALA A 682 -26.30 16.35 -2.97
C ALA A 682 -27.63 16.64 -3.67
N GLN A 683 -27.69 17.78 -4.35
CA GLN A 683 -28.91 18.28 -4.98
C GLN A 683 -28.65 18.61 -6.45
N LEU A 684 -29.64 18.35 -7.29
CA LEU A 684 -29.68 18.89 -8.65
C LEU A 684 -29.91 20.40 -8.56
N ILE A 685 -28.98 21.17 -9.14
CA ILE A 685 -29.00 22.62 -9.18
C ILE A 685 -29.04 23.13 -10.62
N TRP A 686 -29.66 24.30 -10.80
CA TRP A 686 -29.62 25.07 -12.05
C TRP A 686 -29.93 26.54 -11.77
N GLY A 687 -30.22 27.30 -12.84
CA GLY A 687 -30.89 28.59 -12.76
C GLY A 687 -32.32 28.48 -12.24
N ALA A 688 -33.00 29.61 -12.15
CA ALA A 688 -34.37 29.65 -11.64
C ALA A 688 -35.36 28.94 -12.57
N ASP A 689 -35.06 28.84 -13.87
CA ASP A 689 -35.91 28.20 -14.87
C ASP A 689 -35.09 27.23 -15.73
N LEU A 690 -35.36 25.93 -15.58
CA LEU A 690 -34.70 24.82 -16.30
C LEU A 690 -34.79 24.97 -17.82
N GLU A 691 -35.85 25.60 -18.34
CA GLU A 691 -36.11 25.66 -19.77
C GLU A 691 -35.50 26.90 -20.44
N THR A 692 -35.31 27.98 -19.68
CA THR A 692 -34.88 29.26 -20.27
C THR A 692 -33.47 29.67 -19.89
N ASP A 693 -32.92 29.17 -18.79
CA ASP A 693 -31.55 29.47 -18.40
C ASP A 693 -30.63 28.46 -19.09
N ASN A 694 -29.91 28.87 -20.14
CA ASN A 694 -29.17 27.93 -21.00
C ASN A 694 -27.66 27.90 -20.72
N THR A 695 -27.13 28.92 -20.04
CA THR A 695 -25.70 29.00 -19.74
C THR A 695 -25.52 29.72 -18.42
N LEU A 696 -24.85 29.05 -17.49
CA LEU A 696 -24.59 29.54 -16.16
C LEU A 696 -23.11 29.44 -15.85
N ILE A 697 -22.66 30.32 -14.97
CA ILE A 697 -21.40 30.17 -14.27
C ILE A 697 -21.71 30.04 -12.79
N CYS A 698 -21.10 29.06 -12.14
CA CYS A 698 -21.31 28.77 -10.73
C CYS A 698 -19.99 28.66 -10.00
N ARG A 699 -20.00 28.91 -8.69
CA ARG A 699 -18.80 28.85 -7.86
C ARG A 699 -19.11 28.47 -6.42
N ILE A 700 -18.13 27.83 -5.79
CA ILE A 700 -18.14 27.43 -4.38
C ILE A 700 -16.73 27.53 -3.80
N THR A 701 -16.62 28.15 -2.63
CA THR A 701 -15.42 28.05 -1.80
C THR A 701 -15.60 26.85 -0.87
N ILE A 702 -14.63 25.94 -0.90
CA ILE A 702 -14.60 24.79 0.00
C ILE A 702 -13.49 25.05 1.01
N ASP A 703 -13.92 25.35 2.24
CA ASP A 703 -13.03 25.45 3.38
C ASP A 703 -12.60 24.05 3.85
N LYS A 704 -11.52 23.98 4.65
CA LYS A 704 -11.14 22.72 5.28
C LYS A 704 -12.30 22.23 6.19
N PRO A 705 -12.72 20.96 6.10
CA PRO A 705 -13.84 20.41 6.89
C PRO A 705 -13.74 20.63 8.39
#